data_AF-A0A2I1GQG2-F1
#
_entry.id   AF-A0A2I1GQG2-F1
#
_cell.length_a   1.000
_cell.length_b   1.000
_cell.length_c   1.000
_cell.angle_alpha   90.00
_cell.angle_beta   90.00
_cell.angle_gamma   90.00
#
_symmetry.space_group_name_H-M   'P 1'
#
loop_
_entity.id
_entity.type
_entity.pdbx_description
1 polymer ?
#
loop_
_entity_poly.entity_id
_entity_poly.type
_entity_poly.pdbx_seq_one_letter_code
_entity_poly.pdbx_strand_id
1 'polypeptide(L)'
;MSCSKLFLGDLPELIYDILTFLRNDIITLHSCILVNKLWCRLAIPLLWEDPFSTPFLDYIFIDIYFNNLDDDLRTKLNKYNRYKKKVNLLPSNPLFNYPSFIKYLKTSQFIFITEYWFRKRNPKILHSRLKGIKLIQMLLIETFIRNVKNLHTLEIVVFSNPYLNNILEIILHNIDFFHNIKNLKLSFLAWKDGIEIIETPCKNRILQAINTHRNLKKIIFNQECSSYFKSLFLSNYSNTLNIIILLNVNFDSINLSKLIEQSNVLESIHMINCSINTSLDKQIANLSKPFKLKSLYMEDILNINSLQLLFQKSGDYLENFGYNFSYFRYDDLSLKQQLFELIAKYCKNIKLLDLLEFQNEVTYPIFNLIENIKQNLKYLNIGLPAKVNDIRFDGCSSIILQNLGKTLSSKLEHLDLCLNIKVRDFEEFLKSIQNTFIKKLSIYSRGGDNILVLLPYLRHYIMKKKCVKYLAVISGESSYNRMDLLFLKDEVEEFELYNIEVQNYCSNKMVEARENIERNGKPVVLGNLPFRYQILKKACSIHTSKSMLFGGEEKIEFEGIDAQDNLLKYSNKNVAKFIEEYKIIKPYTENIKYGSYIEIAKWLIQLSNNIDYLFILWNDILLHNNKIDNRLFK
;
A
#
# COMPACT_ATOMS: atom_id res chain seq x y z
N MET A 1 -9.33 45.84 -12.50
CA MET A 1 -9.43 44.87 -11.38
C MET A 1 -10.80 44.20 -11.42
N SER A 2 -10.94 43.05 -12.08
CA SER A 2 -12.17 42.23 -12.05
C SER A 2 -12.07 40.85 -12.76
N CYS A 3 -10.89 40.40 -13.21
CA CYS A 3 -10.74 39.09 -13.87
C CYS A 3 -10.15 37.96 -13.00
N SER A 4 -9.70 38.24 -11.77
CA SER A 4 -9.06 37.23 -10.91
C SER A 4 -10.03 36.34 -10.11
N LYS A 5 -11.34 36.62 -10.10
CA LYS A 5 -12.31 35.86 -9.29
C LYS A 5 -13.06 34.76 -10.06
N LEU A 6 -13.00 34.74 -11.39
CA LEU A 6 -13.83 33.83 -12.20
C LEU A 6 -13.16 32.49 -12.56
N PHE A 7 -11.83 32.33 -12.38
CA PHE A 7 -11.11 31.10 -12.74
C PHE A 7 -10.24 30.48 -11.62
N LEU A 8 -10.24 31.05 -10.41
CA LEU A 8 -9.58 30.46 -9.24
C LEU A 8 -10.39 29.33 -8.57
N GLY A 9 -11.63 29.10 -9.00
CA GLY A 9 -12.54 28.12 -8.40
C GLY A 9 -12.03 26.68 -8.56
N ASP A 10 -11.56 26.33 -9.76
CA ASP A 10 -11.28 24.93 -10.11
C ASP A 10 -9.81 24.53 -9.86
N LEU A 11 -8.91 25.50 -9.69
CA LEU A 11 -7.47 25.24 -9.53
C LEU A 11 -7.13 24.45 -8.24
N PRO A 12 -7.71 24.76 -7.06
CA PRO A 12 -7.48 23.95 -5.86
C PRO A 12 -8.02 22.53 -5.98
N GLU A 13 -9.14 22.34 -6.70
CA GLU A 13 -9.74 21.01 -6.93
C GLU A 13 -8.85 20.17 -7.86
N LEU A 14 -8.37 20.76 -8.96
CA LEU A 14 -7.42 20.11 -9.86
C LEU A 14 -6.10 19.75 -9.16
N ILE A 15 -5.53 20.66 -8.36
CA ILE A 15 -4.30 20.37 -7.60
C ILE A 15 -4.56 19.27 -6.58
N TYR A 16 -5.71 19.28 -5.90
CA TYR A 16 -6.06 18.24 -4.94
C TYR A 16 -6.21 16.88 -5.63
N ASP A 17 -6.89 16.82 -6.78
CA ASP A 17 -7.02 15.60 -7.57
C ASP A 17 -5.64 15.06 -7.97
N ILE A 18 -4.74 15.93 -8.48
CA ILE A 18 -3.34 15.57 -8.77
C ILE A 18 -2.65 14.99 -7.53
N LEU A 19 -2.76 15.65 -6.38
CA LEU A 19 -2.14 15.19 -5.15
C LEU A 19 -2.74 13.87 -4.64
N THR A 20 -4.02 13.60 -4.90
CA THR A 20 -4.65 12.33 -4.50
C THR A 20 -4.08 11.14 -5.27
N PHE A 21 -3.63 11.32 -6.51
CA PHE A 21 -2.86 10.30 -7.24
C PHE A 21 -1.51 10.03 -6.58
N LEU A 22 -0.92 11.05 -5.96
CA LEU A 22 0.35 10.98 -5.25
C LEU A 22 0.21 10.52 -3.79
N ARG A 23 -1.00 10.19 -3.32
CA ARG A 23 -1.31 9.88 -1.91
C ARG A 23 -0.39 8.84 -1.26
N ASN A 24 0.08 7.86 -2.03
CA ASN A 24 0.98 6.81 -1.56
C ASN A 24 2.46 7.09 -1.87
N ASP A 25 2.74 8.12 -2.66
CA ASP A 25 4.09 8.62 -2.94
C ASP A 25 4.43 9.78 -1.99
N ILE A 26 4.86 9.40 -0.80
CA ILE A 26 5.23 10.33 0.27
C ILE A 26 6.42 11.20 -0.12
N ILE A 27 7.28 10.73 -1.03
CA ILE A 27 8.45 11.50 -1.50
C ILE A 27 7.94 12.68 -2.33
N THR A 28 7.09 12.40 -3.29
CA THR A 28 6.54 13.46 -4.15
C THR A 28 5.62 14.39 -3.36
N LEU A 29 4.77 13.86 -2.47
CA LEU A 29 3.95 14.69 -1.57
C LEU A 29 4.80 15.60 -0.67
N HIS A 30 5.97 15.15 -0.21
CA HIS A 30 6.87 16.02 0.53
C HIS A 30 7.44 17.13 -0.35
N SER A 31 7.85 16.83 -1.58
CA SER A 31 8.28 17.88 -2.51
C SER A 31 7.15 18.91 -2.71
N CYS A 32 5.90 18.45 -2.81
CA CYS A 32 4.72 19.31 -2.91
C CYS A 32 4.54 20.25 -1.71
N ILE A 33 4.82 19.83 -0.46
CA ILE A 33 4.66 20.74 0.70
C ILE A 33 5.65 21.91 0.68
N LEU A 34 6.75 21.80 -0.08
CA LEU A 34 7.78 22.84 -0.20
C LEU A 34 7.49 23.84 -1.32
N VAL A 35 6.54 23.53 -2.22
CA VAL A 35 6.26 24.37 -3.41
C VAL A 35 5.73 25.74 -3.00
N ASN A 36 4.59 25.77 -2.30
CA ASN A 36 4.01 27.00 -1.73
C ASN A 36 2.93 26.66 -0.69
N LYS A 37 2.30 27.69 -0.12
CA LYS A 37 1.28 27.55 0.93
C LYS A 37 0.04 26.75 0.49
N LEU A 38 -0.37 26.83 -0.78
CA LEU A 38 -1.53 26.09 -1.30
C LEU A 38 -1.23 24.60 -1.39
N TRP A 39 -0.11 24.23 -2.03
CA TRP A 39 0.32 22.83 -2.14
C TRP A 39 0.62 22.23 -0.78
N CYS A 40 1.22 22.99 0.13
CA CYS A 40 1.42 22.59 1.52
C CYS A 40 0.07 22.26 2.21
N ARG A 41 -0.93 23.14 2.08
CA ARG A 41 -2.26 22.92 2.67
C ARG A 41 -2.98 21.69 2.12
N LEU A 42 -2.76 21.33 0.86
CA LEU A 42 -3.42 20.19 0.21
C LEU A 42 -2.65 18.87 0.41
N ALA A 43 -1.33 18.90 0.44
CA ALA A 43 -0.49 17.72 0.58
C ALA A 43 -0.33 17.26 2.03
N ILE A 44 -0.33 18.18 3.02
CA ILE A 44 -0.21 17.81 4.44
C ILE A 44 -1.32 16.85 4.91
N PRO A 45 -2.61 17.07 4.60
CA PRO A 45 -3.65 16.12 4.94
C PRO A 45 -3.39 14.71 4.42
N LEU A 46 -2.85 14.56 3.20
CA LEU A 46 -2.51 13.27 2.59
C LEU A 46 -1.30 12.60 3.26
N LEU A 47 -0.27 13.38 3.59
CA LEU A 47 0.91 12.89 4.31
C LEU A 47 0.58 12.41 5.73
N TRP A 48 -0.43 13.00 6.37
CA TRP A 48 -0.76 12.78 7.78
C TRP A 48 -1.92 11.81 8.02
N GLU A 49 -2.37 11.09 6.99
CA GLU A 49 -3.49 10.14 7.10
C GLU A 49 -3.20 8.90 7.94
N ASP A 50 -1.96 8.39 7.87
CA ASP A 50 -1.48 7.23 8.61
C ASP A 50 -0.02 7.43 9.10
N PRO A 51 0.18 8.29 10.11
CA PRO A 51 1.51 8.64 10.61
C PRO A 51 2.17 7.47 11.35
N PHE A 52 1.39 6.55 11.91
CA PHE A 52 1.87 5.39 12.68
C PHE A 52 2.39 4.25 11.79
N SER A 53 2.12 4.27 10.48
CA SER A 53 2.71 3.32 9.52
C SER A 53 4.20 3.54 9.24
N THR A 54 4.80 4.62 9.74
CA THR A 54 6.21 4.99 9.47
C THR A 54 7.10 4.87 10.71
N PRO A 55 7.66 3.68 10.99
CA PRO A 55 8.29 3.39 12.26
C PRO A 55 9.65 4.09 12.46
N PHE A 56 10.15 4.86 11.50
CA PHE A 56 11.53 5.35 11.53
C PHE A 56 11.69 6.79 12.01
N LEU A 57 10.62 7.59 12.09
CA LEU A 57 10.60 9.06 12.23
C LEU A 57 11.24 9.73 13.47
N ASP A 58 12.02 9.02 14.29
CA ASP A 58 12.32 9.43 15.67
C ASP A 58 11.06 9.77 16.50
N TYR A 59 9.88 9.43 15.97
CA TYR A 59 8.52 9.66 16.49
C TYR A 59 8.24 11.13 16.88
N ILE A 60 8.86 12.08 16.17
CA ILE A 60 8.70 13.53 16.38
C ILE A 60 7.24 13.98 16.21
N PHE A 61 6.46 13.30 15.37
CA PHE A 61 5.05 13.59 15.17
C PHE A 61 4.22 13.46 16.47
N ILE A 62 4.67 12.68 17.46
CA ILE A 62 4.03 12.60 18.77
C ILE A 62 4.15 13.93 19.51
N ASP A 63 5.27 14.66 19.39
CA ASP A 63 5.39 16.01 19.96
C ASP A 63 4.40 16.98 19.36
N ILE A 64 4.21 16.89 18.04
CA ILE A 64 3.28 17.74 17.33
C ILE A 64 1.88 17.55 17.94
N TYR A 65 1.45 16.31 18.17
CA TYR A 65 0.19 16.04 18.85
C TYR A 65 0.14 16.57 20.29
N PHE A 66 1.23 16.49 21.03
CA PHE A 66 1.30 17.08 22.37
C PHE A 66 1.20 18.61 22.36
N ASN A 67 1.73 19.25 21.32
CA ASN A 67 1.62 20.69 21.14
C ASN A 67 0.22 21.12 20.66
N ASN A 68 -0.50 20.21 20.00
CA ASN A 68 -1.92 20.34 19.64
C ASN A 68 -2.89 20.03 20.78
N LEU A 69 -2.43 19.71 22.00
CA LEU A 69 -3.33 19.50 23.15
C LEU A 69 -4.08 20.79 23.48
N ASP A 70 -5.39 20.64 23.67
CA ASP A 70 -6.25 21.66 24.28
C ASP A 70 -5.89 21.91 25.76
N ASP A 71 -6.44 22.99 26.31
CA ASP A 71 -6.09 23.47 27.64
C ASP A 71 -6.46 22.49 28.76
N ASP A 72 -7.54 21.71 28.59
CA ASP A 72 -7.96 20.66 29.54
C ASP A 72 -6.92 19.53 29.60
N LEU A 73 -6.56 18.95 28.43
CA LEU A 73 -5.58 17.87 28.35
C LEU A 73 -4.19 18.34 28.76
N ARG A 74 -3.83 19.58 28.41
CA ARG A 74 -2.58 20.22 28.82
C ARG A 74 -2.51 20.36 30.34
N THR A 75 -3.63 20.70 30.99
CA THR A 75 -3.72 20.77 32.45
C THR A 75 -3.54 19.39 33.09
N LYS A 76 -4.17 18.34 32.53
CA LYS A 76 -3.97 16.94 32.99
C LYS A 76 -2.51 16.51 32.88
N LEU A 77 -1.83 16.82 31.77
CA LEU A 77 -0.42 16.53 31.56
C LEU A 77 0.48 17.28 32.55
N ASN A 78 0.21 18.58 32.76
CA ASN A 78 0.96 19.41 33.70
C ASN A 78 0.82 18.91 35.15
N LYS A 79 -0.37 18.47 35.55
CA LYS A 79 -0.59 17.83 36.86
C LYS A 79 0.30 16.60 37.02
N TYR A 80 0.36 15.72 36.02
CA TYR A 80 1.26 14.56 36.06
C TYR A 80 2.75 14.96 36.17
N ASN A 81 3.18 15.95 35.38
CA ASN A 81 4.55 16.46 35.38
C ASN A 81 4.96 17.17 36.69
N ARG A 82 4.01 17.64 37.51
CA ARG A 82 4.30 18.23 38.82
C ARG A 82 4.68 17.17 39.88
N TYR A 83 4.13 15.96 39.77
CA TYR A 83 4.35 14.89 40.75
C TYR A 83 5.38 13.83 40.30
N LYS A 84 5.87 13.90 39.05
CA LYS A 84 6.83 12.94 38.44
C LYS A 84 7.79 13.66 37.48
N LYS A 85 8.94 13.05 37.15
CA LYS A 85 9.92 13.61 36.19
C LYS A 85 9.24 14.08 34.89
N LYS A 86 9.57 15.30 34.48
CA LYS A 86 9.01 16.04 33.34
C LYS A 86 9.10 15.24 32.04
N VAL A 87 7.98 15.10 31.33
CA VAL A 87 8.00 14.66 29.92
C VAL A 87 8.64 15.78 29.09
N ASN A 88 9.79 15.48 28.47
CA ASN A 88 10.48 16.41 27.58
C ASN A 88 9.73 16.51 26.25
N LEU A 89 8.90 17.54 26.11
CA LEU A 89 8.22 17.90 24.87
C LEU A 89 9.06 18.92 24.09
N LEU A 90 9.08 18.79 22.76
CA LEU A 90 9.66 19.82 21.89
C LEU A 90 8.71 21.02 21.86
N PRO A 91 9.18 22.25 22.13
CA PRO A 91 8.33 23.43 21.98
C PRO A 91 8.03 23.68 20.51
N SER A 92 6.77 23.58 20.08
CA SER A 92 6.33 24.07 18.77
C SER A 92 4.90 24.59 18.80
N ASN A 93 4.59 25.59 17.97
CA ASN A 93 3.23 25.98 17.66
C ASN A 93 2.82 25.28 16.36
N PRO A 94 1.87 24.34 16.37
CA PRO A 94 1.54 23.56 15.19
C PRO A 94 0.84 24.45 14.15
N LEU A 95 1.34 24.43 12.91
CA LEU A 95 0.77 25.17 11.77
C LEU A 95 -0.63 24.67 11.37
N PHE A 96 -0.93 23.41 11.67
CA PHE A 96 -2.18 22.75 11.34
C PHE A 96 -2.75 22.00 12.54
N ASN A 97 -4.05 21.69 12.49
CA ASN A 97 -4.63 20.69 13.38
C ASN A 97 -4.28 19.28 12.88
N TYR A 98 -3.03 18.87 13.05
CA TYR A 98 -2.52 17.58 12.58
C TYR A 98 -3.34 16.36 13.06
N PRO A 99 -3.83 16.31 14.31
CA PRO A 99 -4.75 15.25 14.72
C PRO A 99 -5.94 15.07 13.79
N SER A 100 -6.51 16.16 13.26
CA SER A 100 -7.73 16.10 12.42
C SER A 100 -7.56 15.39 11.07
N PHE A 101 -6.32 15.19 10.63
CA PHE A 101 -6.00 14.55 9.35
C PHE A 101 -5.90 13.03 9.41
N ILE A 102 -5.86 12.44 10.61
CA ILE A 102 -5.74 10.99 10.79
C ILE A 102 -6.96 10.29 10.16
N LYS A 103 -6.71 9.33 9.26
CA LYS A 103 -7.72 8.50 8.59
C LYS A 103 -7.61 7.02 8.93
N TYR A 104 -6.44 6.56 9.36
CA TYR A 104 -6.19 5.19 9.72
C TYR A 104 -5.51 5.13 11.09
N LEU A 105 -6.01 4.27 11.97
CA LEU A 105 -5.42 4.02 13.28
C LEU A 105 -5.32 2.52 13.54
N LYS A 106 -4.09 2.03 13.68
CA LYS A 106 -3.79 0.65 14.10
C LYS A 106 -3.35 0.63 15.55
N THR A 107 -4.10 -0.04 16.42
CA THR A 107 -3.89 0.02 17.88
C THR A 107 -2.53 -0.52 18.31
N SER A 108 -2.05 -1.61 17.72
CA SER A 108 -0.72 -2.17 18.08
C SER A 108 0.42 -1.24 17.69
N GLN A 109 0.38 -0.64 16.50
CA GLN A 109 1.39 0.34 16.07
C GLN A 109 1.34 1.58 16.94
N PHE A 110 0.15 2.10 17.22
CA PHE A 110 -0.03 3.22 18.15
C PHE A 110 0.58 2.93 19.53
N ILE A 111 0.25 1.78 20.14
CA ILE A 111 0.77 1.38 21.45
C ILE A 111 2.30 1.24 21.40
N PHE A 112 2.83 0.51 20.42
CA PHE A 112 4.26 0.27 20.27
C PHE A 112 5.06 1.57 20.07
N ILE A 113 4.59 2.42 19.17
CA ILE A 113 5.27 3.69 18.83
C ILE A 113 5.24 4.67 20.01
N THR A 114 4.10 4.80 20.69
CA THR A 114 3.99 5.66 21.87
C THR A 114 4.84 5.16 23.04
N GLU A 115 4.90 3.84 23.24
CA GLU A 115 5.80 3.24 24.23
C GLU A 115 7.27 3.51 23.88
N TYR A 116 7.66 3.27 22.63
CA TYR A 116 9.04 3.49 22.19
C TYR A 116 9.45 4.95 22.34
N TRP A 117 8.64 5.89 21.87
CA TRP A 117 8.88 7.34 22.02
C TRP A 117 9.05 7.73 23.48
N PHE A 118 8.19 7.23 24.37
CA PHE A 118 8.27 7.51 25.79
C PHE A 118 9.58 6.98 26.40
N ARG A 119 9.96 5.74 26.07
CA ARG A 119 11.19 5.09 26.55
C ARG A 119 12.44 5.83 26.09
N LYS A 120 12.49 6.24 24.82
CA LYS A 120 13.64 6.97 24.24
C LYS A 120 13.93 8.28 24.98
N ARG A 121 12.89 8.97 25.45
CA ARG A 121 13.03 10.27 26.14
C ARG A 121 13.21 10.19 27.64
N ASN A 122 12.89 9.05 28.21
CA ASN A 122 12.94 8.83 29.65
C ASN A 122 13.74 7.57 30.01
N PRO A 123 15.02 7.45 29.55
CA PRO A 123 15.79 6.21 29.69
C PRO A 123 16.03 5.80 31.15
N LYS A 124 16.08 6.77 32.07
CA LYS A 124 16.40 6.58 33.51
C LYS A 124 15.21 6.13 34.39
N ILE A 125 14.03 5.89 33.83
CA ILE A 125 12.82 5.56 34.60
C ILE A 125 12.49 4.07 34.42
N LEU A 126 12.78 3.21 35.42
CA LEU A 126 12.52 1.76 35.34
C LEU A 126 11.16 1.29 35.89
N HIS A 127 10.68 1.79 37.03
CA HIS A 127 9.45 1.26 37.68
C HIS A 127 8.17 2.10 37.50
N SER A 128 8.24 3.42 37.24
CA SER A 128 7.04 4.24 36.96
C SER A 128 6.60 4.20 35.48
N ARG A 129 7.16 3.27 34.68
CA ARG A 129 6.99 3.13 33.23
C ARG A 129 5.52 2.97 32.83
N LEU A 130 4.78 2.11 33.54
CA LEU A 130 3.45 1.71 33.06
C LEU A 130 2.40 2.82 33.14
N LYS A 131 2.43 3.62 34.22
CA LYS A 131 1.44 4.70 34.45
C LYS A 131 1.66 5.90 33.53
N GLY A 132 2.92 6.20 33.17
CA GLY A 132 3.25 7.30 32.25
C GLY A 132 2.84 7.01 30.82
N ILE A 133 3.18 5.81 30.33
CA ILE A 133 2.78 5.34 28.99
C ILE A 133 1.25 5.32 28.88
N LYS A 134 0.56 4.79 29.90
CA LYS A 134 -0.91 4.80 29.95
C LYS A 134 -1.47 6.20 29.77
N LEU A 135 -1.00 7.17 30.56
CA LEU A 135 -1.49 8.55 30.49
C LEU A 135 -1.26 9.16 29.09
N ILE A 136 -0.07 8.98 28.53
CA ILE A 136 0.29 9.50 27.20
C ILE A 136 -0.66 8.95 26.12
N GLN A 137 -0.88 7.64 26.13
CA GLN A 137 -1.80 7.01 25.20
C GLN A 137 -3.24 7.50 25.37
N MET A 138 -3.70 7.65 26.62
CA MET A 138 -5.02 8.20 26.91
C MET A 138 -5.19 9.63 26.37
N LEU A 139 -4.23 10.52 26.66
CA LEU A 139 -4.28 11.92 26.20
C LEU A 139 -4.28 12.02 24.67
N LEU A 140 -3.48 11.21 23.98
CA LEU A 140 -3.44 11.19 22.52
C LEU A 140 -4.76 10.67 21.92
N ILE A 141 -5.35 9.62 22.48
CA ILE A 141 -6.65 9.11 22.04
C ILE A 141 -7.77 10.13 22.30
N GLU A 142 -7.80 10.78 23.45
CA GLU A 142 -8.75 11.88 23.74
C GLU A 142 -8.58 13.02 22.73
N THR A 143 -7.34 13.36 22.37
CA THR A 143 -7.05 14.35 21.33
C THR A 143 -7.58 13.92 19.97
N PHE A 144 -7.41 12.65 19.60
CA PHE A 144 -7.91 12.12 18.33
C PHE A 144 -9.43 12.14 18.29
N ILE A 145 -10.10 11.72 19.36
CA ILE A 145 -11.57 11.74 19.45
C ILE A 145 -12.12 13.17 19.27
N ARG A 146 -11.47 14.17 19.86
CA ARG A 146 -11.90 15.58 19.77
C ARG A 146 -11.68 16.20 18.38
N ASN A 147 -10.65 15.77 17.66
CA ASN A 147 -10.21 16.44 16.42
C ASN A 147 -10.50 15.65 15.13
N VAL A 148 -10.51 14.32 15.20
CA VAL A 148 -10.70 13.44 14.04
C VAL A 148 -12.20 13.34 13.75
N LYS A 149 -12.66 14.09 12.75
CA LYS A 149 -14.06 14.06 12.32
C LYS A 149 -14.44 12.78 11.58
N ASN A 150 -13.49 12.23 10.80
CA ASN A 150 -13.73 11.14 9.85
C ASN A 150 -12.56 10.16 9.87
N LEU A 151 -12.51 9.28 10.87
CA LEU A 151 -11.59 8.13 10.87
C LEU A 151 -12.13 7.08 9.92
N HIS A 152 -11.42 6.81 8.82
CA HIS A 152 -11.91 5.85 7.83
C HIS A 152 -11.73 4.40 8.29
N THR A 153 -10.64 4.09 8.99
CA THR A 153 -10.31 2.73 9.37
C THR A 153 -9.71 2.66 10.77
N LEU A 154 -10.28 1.79 11.60
CA LEU A 154 -9.73 1.40 12.89
C LEU A 154 -9.30 -0.07 12.80
N GLU A 155 -8.00 -0.34 12.94
CA GLU A 155 -7.47 -1.69 13.06
C GLU A 155 -7.20 -1.98 14.54
N ILE A 156 -8.08 -2.75 15.16
CA ILE A 156 -7.92 -3.25 16.54
C ILE A 156 -7.10 -4.53 16.46
N VAL A 157 -5.85 -4.43 16.89
CA VAL A 157 -4.99 -5.58 17.12
C VAL A 157 -5.03 -5.96 18.59
N VAL A 158 -5.54 -7.15 18.89
CA VAL A 158 -5.62 -7.74 20.23
C VAL A 158 -4.34 -8.50 20.51
N PHE A 159 -3.66 -8.13 21.58
CA PHE A 159 -2.47 -8.80 22.08
C PHE A 159 -2.41 -8.60 23.60
N SER A 160 -1.59 -9.39 24.29
CA SER A 160 -1.42 -9.32 25.75
C SER A 160 -0.80 -7.99 26.18
N ASN A 161 -1.63 -6.94 26.24
CA ASN A 161 -1.21 -5.61 26.63
C ASN A 161 -2.33 -4.86 27.38
N PRO A 162 -2.09 -4.43 28.63
CA PRO A 162 -3.10 -3.78 29.46
C PRO A 162 -3.53 -2.40 28.92
N TYR A 163 -2.79 -1.80 28.00
CA TYR A 163 -3.12 -0.51 27.40
C TYR A 163 -4.25 -0.59 26.39
N LEU A 164 -4.36 -1.69 25.65
CA LEU A 164 -5.40 -1.87 24.65
C LEU A 164 -6.79 -1.74 25.26
N ASN A 165 -7.01 -2.38 26.42
CA ASN A 165 -8.29 -2.29 27.13
C ASN A 165 -8.67 -0.84 27.45
N ASN A 166 -7.70 -0.03 27.91
CA ASN A 166 -7.96 1.39 28.24
C ASN A 166 -8.21 2.23 26.98
N ILE A 167 -7.51 1.94 25.88
CA ILE A 167 -7.72 2.64 24.60
C ILE A 167 -9.13 2.33 24.08
N LEU A 168 -9.51 1.05 24.08
CA LEU A 168 -10.85 0.61 23.67
C LEU A 168 -11.93 1.19 24.58
N GLU A 169 -11.68 1.25 25.89
CA GLU A 169 -12.56 1.92 26.83
C GLU A 169 -12.86 3.36 26.41
N ILE A 170 -11.82 4.16 26.16
CA ILE A 170 -12.01 5.56 25.80
C ILE A 170 -12.73 5.70 24.45
N ILE A 171 -12.34 4.91 23.45
CA ILE A 171 -12.98 4.92 22.13
C ILE A 171 -14.47 4.58 22.25
N LEU A 172 -14.83 3.57 23.05
CA LEU A 172 -16.21 3.09 23.16
C LEU A 172 -17.12 3.97 24.01
N HIS A 173 -16.57 4.72 24.97
CA HIS A 173 -17.34 5.76 25.66
C HIS A 173 -17.71 6.92 24.72
N ASN A 174 -16.96 7.12 23.63
CA ASN A 174 -17.22 8.16 22.64
C ASN A 174 -17.94 7.56 21.42
N ILE A 175 -19.20 7.17 21.63
CA ILE A 175 -20.01 6.39 20.70
C ILE A 175 -20.13 7.06 19.32
N ASP A 176 -20.31 8.38 19.26
CA ASP A 176 -20.43 9.10 17.99
C ASP A 176 -19.15 9.04 17.16
N PHE A 177 -17.99 9.18 17.82
CA PHE A 177 -16.69 9.01 17.18
C PHE A 177 -16.54 7.59 16.62
N PHE A 178 -16.91 6.60 17.43
CA PHE A 178 -16.81 5.20 17.03
C PHE A 178 -17.78 4.83 15.88
N HIS A 179 -19.02 5.33 15.87
CA HIS A 179 -19.99 5.09 14.80
C HIS A 179 -19.64 5.74 13.45
N ASN A 180 -18.77 6.74 13.44
CA ASN A 180 -18.28 7.37 12.22
C ASN A 180 -17.19 6.55 11.51
N ILE A 181 -16.70 5.48 12.14
CA ILE A 181 -15.68 4.60 11.58
C ILE A 181 -16.30 3.75 10.47
N LYS A 182 -15.78 3.85 9.25
CA LYS A 182 -16.34 3.10 8.10
C LYS A 182 -15.84 1.66 8.03
N ASN A 183 -14.58 1.43 8.39
CA ASN A 183 -13.94 0.13 8.27
C ASN A 183 -13.37 -0.30 9.62
N LEU A 184 -13.74 -1.49 10.08
CA LEU A 184 -13.22 -2.08 11.30
C LEU A 184 -12.41 -3.32 10.92
N LYS A 185 -11.11 -3.28 11.19
CA LYS A 185 -10.24 -4.46 11.04
C LYS A 185 -9.95 -5.02 12.42
N LEU A 186 -10.20 -6.31 12.60
CA LEU A 186 -9.92 -7.00 13.84
C LEU A 186 -8.82 -8.02 13.57
N SER A 187 -7.75 -7.93 14.35
CA SER A 187 -6.65 -8.86 14.28
C SER A 187 -6.27 -9.26 15.69
N PHE A 188 -5.93 -10.52 15.91
CA PHE A 188 -5.40 -10.98 17.18
C PHE A 188 -3.95 -11.38 16.90
N LEU A 189 -3.08 -11.19 17.89
CA LEU A 189 -1.71 -11.69 17.92
C LEU A 189 -1.60 -12.56 19.17
N ALA A 190 -1.76 -13.87 19.00
CA ALA A 190 -1.63 -14.85 20.06
C ALA A 190 -0.15 -15.20 20.19
N TRP A 191 0.35 -15.12 21.41
CA TRP A 191 1.52 -15.89 21.80
C TRP A 191 0.99 -17.15 22.47
N LYS A 192 1.51 -18.32 22.07
CA LYS A 192 1.02 -19.65 22.45
C LYS A 192 0.89 -19.88 23.96
N ASP A 193 1.50 -19.06 24.81
CA ASP A 193 1.78 -19.42 26.21
C ASP A 193 1.26 -18.43 27.28
N GLY A 194 0.19 -17.66 27.07
CA GLY A 194 -0.29 -16.70 28.12
C GLY A 194 -1.75 -16.23 28.09
N ILE A 195 -2.64 -17.03 27.53
CA ILE A 195 -3.89 -16.61 26.85
C ILE A 195 -5.10 -16.31 27.78
N GLU A 196 -5.24 -16.87 28.98
CA GLU A 196 -6.57 -16.82 29.65
C GLU A 196 -6.94 -15.52 30.40
N ILE A 197 -6.00 -14.76 30.97
CA ILE A 197 -6.35 -13.76 32.00
C ILE A 197 -6.55 -12.34 31.45
N ILE A 198 -5.88 -11.98 30.34
CA ILE A 198 -5.97 -10.62 29.74
C ILE A 198 -7.12 -10.53 28.71
N GLU A 199 -7.65 -11.67 28.25
CA GLU A 199 -8.61 -11.72 27.15
C GLU A 199 -10.02 -11.26 27.51
N THR A 200 -10.55 -11.58 28.70
CA THR A 200 -11.98 -11.40 29.00
C THR A 200 -12.48 -9.95 28.93
N PRO A 201 -11.79 -8.93 29.53
CA PRO A 201 -12.27 -7.55 29.49
C PRO A 201 -12.16 -6.92 28.09
N CYS A 202 -11.02 -7.13 27.40
CA CYS A 202 -10.82 -6.66 26.03
C CYS A 202 -11.84 -7.30 25.08
N LYS A 203 -12.08 -8.60 25.22
CA LYS A 203 -13.06 -9.37 24.45
C LYS A 203 -14.46 -8.78 24.59
N ASN A 204 -14.93 -8.56 25.82
CA ASN A 204 -16.26 -8.02 26.06
C ASN A 204 -16.43 -6.62 25.45
N ARG A 205 -15.41 -5.77 25.56
CA ARG A 205 -15.41 -4.44 24.94
C ARG A 205 -15.41 -4.51 23.42
N ILE A 206 -14.63 -5.39 22.81
CA ILE A 206 -14.61 -5.56 21.34
C ILE A 206 -15.95 -6.08 20.83
N LEU A 207 -16.56 -7.06 21.52
CA LEU A 207 -17.89 -7.54 21.17
C LEU A 207 -18.95 -6.44 21.32
N GLN A 208 -18.88 -5.66 22.41
CA GLN A 208 -19.74 -4.49 22.58
C GLN A 208 -19.54 -3.50 21.43
N ALA A 209 -18.29 -3.17 21.09
CA ALA A 209 -17.94 -2.30 19.97
C ALA A 209 -18.57 -2.75 18.67
N ILE A 210 -18.36 -4.02 18.29
CA ILE A 210 -18.86 -4.55 17.04
C ILE A 210 -20.39 -4.54 17.04
N ASN A 211 -21.02 -4.97 18.12
CA ASN A 211 -22.47 -5.08 18.20
C ASN A 211 -23.17 -3.71 18.28
N THR A 212 -22.56 -2.66 18.83
CA THR A 212 -23.17 -1.32 18.89
C THR A 212 -23.01 -0.51 17.61
N HIS A 213 -22.05 -0.85 16.75
CA HIS A 213 -21.73 -0.09 15.54
C HIS A 213 -22.94 0.05 14.60
N ARG A 214 -23.07 1.19 13.89
CA ARG A 214 -24.20 1.45 12.97
C ARG A 214 -23.84 1.54 11.48
N ASN A 215 -22.65 2.04 11.17
CA ASN A 215 -22.25 2.39 9.79
C ASN A 215 -21.10 1.53 9.25
N LEU A 216 -20.97 0.29 9.71
CA LEU A 216 -19.81 -0.54 9.39
C LEU A 216 -19.90 -1.03 7.95
N LYS A 217 -18.94 -0.68 7.10
CA LYS A 217 -18.90 -1.07 5.68
C LYS A 217 -18.07 -2.30 5.40
N LYS A 218 -16.99 -2.48 6.14
CA LYS A 218 -16.03 -3.58 5.95
C LYS A 218 -15.61 -4.16 7.28
N ILE A 219 -15.60 -5.49 7.36
CA ILE A 219 -15.06 -6.23 8.51
C ILE A 219 -13.98 -7.21 8.03
N ILE A 220 -12.93 -7.36 8.83
CA ILE A 220 -11.79 -8.25 8.56
C ILE A 220 -11.53 -9.09 9.81
N PHE A 221 -11.45 -10.42 9.66
CA PHE A 221 -11.22 -11.40 10.72
C PHE A 221 -9.95 -12.20 10.46
N ASN A 222 -9.18 -12.54 11.50
CA ASN A 222 -8.01 -13.43 11.44
C ASN A 222 -8.26 -14.75 12.20
N GLN A 223 -7.45 -15.80 11.99
CA GLN A 223 -7.55 -17.14 12.60
C GLN A 223 -7.85 -17.12 14.09
N GLU A 224 -7.05 -16.36 14.83
CA GLU A 224 -7.11 -16.31 16.28
C GLU A 224 -8.40 -15.63 16.78
N CYS A 225 -9.12 -14.93 15.91
CA CYS A 225 -10.38 -14.30 16.27
C CYS A 225 -11.56 -15.29 16.29
N SER A 226 -11.39 -16.50 15.75
CA SER A 226 -12.51 -17.33 15.31
C SER A 226 -13.40 -17.79 16.46
N SER A 227 -12.82 -18.12 17.63
CA SER A 227 -13.57 -18.52 18.83
C SER A 227 -14.46 -17.41 19.40
N TYR A 228 -14.13 -16.13 19.15
CA TYR A 228 -14.87 -14.98 19.66
C TYR A 228 -16.10 -14.63 18.82
N PHE A 229 -16.22 -15.15 17.60
CA PHE A 229 -17.27 -14.77 16.65
C PHE A 229 -18.50 -15.65 16.63
N LYS A 230 -18.59 -16.68 17.48
CA LYS A 230 -19.86 -17.41 17.70
C LYS A 230 -21.00 -16.46 18.12
N SER A 231 -20.67 -15.34 18.78
CA SER A 231 -21.63 -14.42 19.40
C SER A 231 -21.83 -13.08 18.68
N LEU A 232 -21.42 -12.92 17.42
CA LEU A 232 -21.72 -11.68 16.68
C LEU A 232 -23.24 -11.55 16.43
N PHE A 233 -23.76 -10.35 16.65
CA PHE A 233 -25.15 -9.99 16.33
C PHE A 233 -25.13 -8.75 15.41
N LEU A 234 -25.55 -8.92 14.15
CA LEU A 234 -25.41 -7.91 13.10
C LEU A 234 -26.57 -6.92 12.99
N SER A 235 -27.54 -6.90 13.92
CA SER A 235 -28.79 -6.13 13.73
C SER A 235 -28.56 -4.65 13.41
N ASN A 236 -27.47 -4.06 13.89
CA ASN A 236 -27.24 -2.62 13.84
C ASN A 236 -26.56 -2.12 12.55
N TYR A 237 -25.98 -2.99 11.71
CA TYR A 237 -25.24 -2.61 10.50
C TYR A 237 -25.48 -3.57 9.31
N SER A 238 -26.58 -4.31 9.36
CA SER A 238 -27.08 -5.17 8.27
C SER A 238 -27.24 -4.46 6.92
N ASN A 239 -27.60 -3.16 6.96
CA ASN A 239 -27.81 -2.33 5.78
C ASN A 239 -26.56 -1.57 5.32
N THR A 240 -25.43 -1.72 6.02
CA THR A 240 -24.20 -0.97 5.71
C THR A 240 -23.00 -1.87 5.43
N LEU A 241 -23.02 -3.15 5.86
CA LEU A 241 -21.91 -4.08 5.68
C LEU A 241 -21.83 -4.67 4.26
N ASN A 242 -20.86 -4.17 3.49
CA ASN A 242 -20.65 -4.57 2.09
C ASN A 242 -19.59 -5.66 1.93
N ILE A 243 -18.55 -5.67 2.78
CA ILE A 243 -17.34 -6.48 2.58
C ILE A 243 -16.98 -7.26 3.84
N ILE A 244 -16.79 -8.57 3.69
CA ILE A 244 -16.23 -9.45 4.72
C ILE A 244 -14.89 -10.01 4.20
N ILE A 245 -13.83 -9.92 5.00
CA ILE A 245 -12.55 -10.57 4.72
C ILE A 245 -12.19 -11.53 5.85
N LEU A 246 -11.87 -12.76 5.49
CA LEU A 246 -11.44 -13.82 6.38
C LEU A 246 -9.97 -14.14 6.07
N LEU A 247 -9.10 -14.06 7.08
CA LEU A 247 -7.67 -14.31 6.99
C LEU A 247 -7.34 -15.51 7.89
N ASN A 248 -6.76 -16.59 7.35
CA ASN A 248 -6.34 -17.78 8.11
C ASN A 248 -7.45 -18.45 8.96
N VAL A 249 -8.74 -18.16 8.70
CA VAL A 249 -9.85 -18.61 9.56
C VAL A 249 -10.10 -20.12 9.44
N ASN A 250 -10.35 -20.79 10.57
CA ASN A 250 -10.99 -22.10 10.65
C ASN A 250 -12.51 -21.94 10.91
N PHE A 251 -13.35 -22.58 10.09
CA PHE A 251 -14.80 -22.46 10.14
C PHE A 251 -15.50 -23.21 11.30
N ASP A 252 -14.80 -24.05 12.06
CA ASP A 252 -15.37 -24.75 13.23
C ASP A 252 -15.75 -23.80 14.37
N SER A 253 -15.17 -22.60 14.35
CA SER A 253 -15.25 -21.64 15.45
C SER A 253 -16.06 -20.40 15.12
N ILE A 254 -16.36 -20.12 13.85
CA ILE A 254 -17.17 -18.97 13.40
C ILE A 254 -18.54 -19.42 12.88
N ASN A 255 -19.57 -18.57 13.07
CA ASN A 255 -20.89 -18.74 12.46
C ASN A 255 -21.08 -17.73 11.32
N LEU A 256 -20.51 -18.05 10.15
CA LEU A 256 -20.59 -17.24 8.95
C LEU A 256 -22.01 -17.20 8.36
N SER A 257 -22.79 -18.26 8.52
CA SER A 257 -24.14 -18.32 7.96
C SER A 257 -25.05 -17.25 8.53
N LYS A 258 -25.04 -17.06 9.85
CA LYS A 258 -25.76 -15.98 10.51
C LYS A 258 -25.31 -14.60 10.02
N LEU A 259 -24.01 -14.41 9.77
CA LEU A 259 -23.48 -13.14 9.28
C LEU A 259 -24.02 -12.80 7.88
N ILE A 260 -24.09 -13.79 7.01
CA ILE A 260 -24.56 -13.62 5.63
C ILE A 260 -26.08 -13.40 5.62
N GLU A 261 -26.84 -14.21 6.36
CA GLU A 261 -28.31 -14.10 6.44
C GLU A 261 -28.77 -12.74 6.96
N GLN A 262 -28.03 -12.15 7.89
CA GLN A 262 -28.38 -10.86 8.48
C GLN A 262 -27.93 -9.66 7.64
N SER A 263 -27.03 -9.81 6.66
CA SER A 263 -26.59 -8.68 5.81
C SER A 263 -27.49 -8.48 4.60
N ASN A 264 -27.96 -7.26 4.37
CA ASN A 264 -28.86 -6.91 3.27
C ASN A 264 -28.11 -6.35 2.05
N VAL A 265 -26.91 -5.82 2.24
CA VAL A 265 -26.12 -5.15 1.21
C VAL A 265 -24.77 -5.82 0.95
N LEU A 266 -24.59 -7.08 1.39
CA LEU A 266 -23.32 -7.79 1.21
C LEU A 266 -22.98 -7.91 -0.28
N GLU A 267 -21.85 -7.34 -0.65
CA GLU A 267 -21.34 -7.30 -2.03
C GLU A 267 -20.23 -8.32 -2.24
N SER A 268 -19.42 -8.59 -1.21
CA SER A 268 -18.25 -9.44 -1.36
C SER A 268 -17.77 -10.11 -0.07
N ILE A 269 -17.37 -11.37 -0.22
CA ILE A 269 -16.64 -12.15 0.77
C ILE A 269 -15.27 -12.47 0.18
N HIS A 270 -14.22 -12.32 0.98
CA HIS A 270 -12.84 -12.65 0.61
C HIS A 270 -12.26 -13.62 1.62
N MET A 271 -11.67 -14.71 1.15
CA MET A 271 -11.04 -15.73 1.97
C MET A 271 -9.56 -15.82 1.59
N ILE A 272 -8.68 -15.62 2.56
CA ILE A 272 -7.23 -15.65 2.37
C ILE A 272 -6.66 -16.65 3.36
N ASN A 273 -6.05 -17.72 2.84
CA ASN A 273 -5.42 -18.81 3.60
C ASN A 273 -6.37 -19.48 4.61
N CYS A 274 -7.68 -19.50 4.36
CA CYS A 274 -8.65 -20.15 5.25
C CYS A 274 -8.64 -21.67 5.09
N SER A 275 -8.85 -22.39 6.21
CA SER A 275 -8.99 -23.84 6.21
C SER A 275 -10.42 -24.22 5.79
N ILE A 276 -10.57 -24.65 4.53
CA ILE A 276 -11.87 -25.08 3.98
C ILE A 276 -12.16 -26.49 4.46
N ASN A 277 -13.23 -26.64 5.25
CA ASN A 277 -13.57 -27.88 5.93
C ASN A 277 -15.10 -28.13 5.93
N THR A 278 -15.52 -29.27 6.48
CA THR A 278 -16.93 -29.67 6.50
C THR A 278 -17.83 -28.78 7.37
N SER A 279 -17.26 -27.97 8.28
CA SER A 279 -18.04 -26.96 9.00
C SER A 279 -18.52 -25.86 8.07
N LEU A 280 -17.69 -25.43 7.12
CA LEU A 280 -18.10 -24.46 6.11
C LEU A 280 -19.27 -25.01 5.28
N ASP A 281 -19.22 -26.28 4.88
CA ASP A 281 -20.28 -26.92 4.07
C ASP A 281 -21.64 -26.79 4.73
N LYS A 282 -21.72 -27.12 6.03
CA LYS A 282 -22.95 -27.01 6.83
C LYS A 282 -23.44 -25.56 6.91
N GLN A 283 -22.53 -24.60 6.97
CA GLN A 283 -22.87 -23.18 7.04
C GLN A 283 -23.37 -22.62 5.71
N ILE A 284 -22.85 -23.09 4.57
CA ILE A 284 -23.21 -22.54 3.25
C ILE A 284 -24.30 -23.32 2.51
N ALA A 285 -24.55 -24.59 2.87
CA ALA A 285 -25.50 -25.44 2.16
C ALA A 285 -26.92 -24.85 2.13
N ASN A 286 -27.37 -24.31 3.27
CA ASN A 286 -28.76 -23.90 3.53
C ASN A 286 -28.94 -22.37 3.58
N LEU A 287 -28.03 -21.59 2.98
CA LEU A 287 -28.20 -20.15 2.90
C LEU A 287 -29.34 -19.77 1.96
N SER A 288 -30.23 -18.90 2.44
CA SER A 288 -31.27 -18.24 1.65
C SER A 288 -30.68 -17.10 0.80
N LYS A 289 -29.60 -16.48 1.27
CA LYS A 289 -28.88 -15.40 0.59
C LYS A 289 -27.67 -15.92 -0.20
N PRO A 290 -27.29 -15.27 -1.33
CA PRO A 290 -26.15 -15.69 -2.14
C PRO A 290 -24.83 -15.53 -1.38
N PHE A 291 -24.00 -16.58 -1.43
CA PHE A 291 -22.63 -16.52 -0.93
C PHE A 291 -21.73 -15.89 -1.99
N LYS A 292 -21.48 -14.58 -1.92
CA LYS A 292 -20.71 -13.83 -2.93
C LYS A 292 -19.20 -13.86 -2.68
N LEU A 293 -18.58 -15.03 -2.85
CA LEU A 293 -17.12 -15.16 -2.73
C LEU A 293 -16.40 -14.52 -3.93
N LYS A 294 -15.68 -13.43 -3.70
CA LYS A 294 -14.94 -12.70 -4.74
C LYS A 294 -13.44 -13.00 -4.78
N SER A 295 -12.87 -13.45 -3.67
CA SER A 295 -11.46 -13.80 -3.61
C SER A 295 -11.25 -15.06 -2.77
N LEU A 296 -10.44 -15.97 -3.28
CA LEU A 296 -10.01 -17.18 -2.58
C LEU A 296 -8.50 -17.36 -2.78
N TYR A 297 -7.74 -17.30 -1.68
CA TYR A 297 -6.33 -17.66 -1.65
C TYR A 297 -6.14 -18.84 -0.72
N MET A 298 -5.42 -19.88 -1.16
CA MET A 298 -5.26 -21.13 -0.41
C MET A 298 -3.80 -21.56 -0.33
N GLU A 299 -3.49 -22.33 0.71
CA GLU A 299 -2.18 -22.93 0.94
C GLU A 299 -2.27 -24.46 1.14
N ASP A 300 -3.48 -25.02 1.14
CA ASP A 300 -3.77 -26.43 1.42
C ASP A 300 -5.15 -26.84 0.84
N ILE A 301 -5.32 -28.13 0.50
CA ILE A 301 -6.56 -28.77 0.06
C ILE A 301 -6.95 -29.84 1.09
N LEU A 302 -7.62 -29.41 2.15
CA LEU A 302 -8.07 -30.32 3.21
C LEU A 302 -9.27 -31.18 2.80
N ASN A 303 -10.17 -30.64 1.96
CA ASN A 303 -11.38 -31.33 1.54
C ASN A 303 -11.86 -30.86 0.16
N ILE A 304 -11.72 -31.71 -0.85
CA ILE A 304 -12.13 -31.42 -2.23
C ILE A 304 -13.64 -31.32 -2.41
N ASN A 305 -14.43 -32.08 -1.64
CA ASN A 305 -15.89 -32.03 -1.69
C ASN A 305 -16.41 -30.68 -1.17
N SER A 306 -15.78 -30.15 -0.11
CA SER A 306 -16.10 -28.83 0.41
C SER A 306 -15.80 -27.72 -0.60
N LEU A 307 -14.67 -27.84 -1.33
CA LEU A 307 -14.33 -26.93 -2.43
C LEU A 307 -15.34 -27.00 -3.57
N GLN A 308 -15.79 -28.20 -3.95
CA GLN A 308 -16.82 -28.37 -4.96
C GLN A 308 -18.11 -27.66 -4.57
N LEU A 309 -18.60 -27.82 -3.33
CA LEU A 309 -19.80 -27.12 -2.86
C LEU A 309 -19.60 -25.60 -2.86
N LEU A 310 -18.44 -25.12 -2.39
CA LEU A 310 -18.10 -23.69 -2.39
C LEU A 310 -18.15 -23.11 -3.81
N PHE A 311 -17.53 -23.78 -4.79
CA PHE A 311 -17.55 -23.33 -6.18
C PHE A 311 -18.92 -23.44 -6.83
N GLN A 312 -19.73 -24.44 -6.49
CA GLN A 312 -21.12 -24.53 -6.95
C GLN A 312 -21.98 -23.36 -6.45
N LYS A 313 -21.77 -22.92 -5.20
CA LYS A 313 -22.51 -21.81 -4.61
C LYS A 313 -22.02 -20.44 -5.07
N SER A 314 -20.74 -20.33 -5.42
CA SER A 314 -20.07 -19.03 -5.49
C SER A 314 -19.11 -18.82 -6.66
N GLY A 315 -18.87 -19.83 -7.50
CA GLY A 315 -17.88 -19.80 -8.57
C GLY A 315 -18.08 -18.65 -9.56
N ASP A 316 -19.34 -18.32 -9.87
CA ASP A 316 -19.67 -17.20 -10.77
C ASP A 316 -19.31 -15.82 -10.18
N TYR A 317 -19.17 -15.70 -8.86
CA TYR A 317 -18.74 -14.45 -8.21
C TYR A 317 -17.22 -14.34 -8.06
N LEU A 318 -16.48 -15.43 -8.29
CA LEU A 318 -15.04 -15.48 -8.01
C LEU A 318 -14.26 -14.67 -9.03
N GLU A 319 -13.66 -13.57 -8.58
CA GLU A 319 -12.86 -12.66 -9.41
C GLU A 319 -11.35 -12.85 -9.20
N ASN A 320 -10.93 -13.36 -8.04
CA ASN A 320 -9.51 -13.53 -7.68
C ASN A 320 -9.28 -14.92 -7.11
N PHE A 321 -8.34 -15.65 -7.66
CA PHE A 321 -7.95 -16.96 -7.18
C PHE A 321 -6.44 -17.02 -6.99
N GLY A 322 -6.00 -17.58 -5.87
CA GLY A 322 -4.60 -17.89 -5.67
C GLY A 322 -4.36 -19.19 -4.92
N TYR A 323 -3.26 -19.85 -5.23
CA TYR A 323 -2.84 -21.08 -4.58
C TYR A 323 -1.33 -21.12 -4.44
N ASN A 324 -0.85 -21.32 -3.21
CA ASN A 324 0.55 -21.51 -2.89
C ASN A 324 0.83 -22.97 -2.51
N PHE A 325 1.68 -23.63 -3.28
CA PHE A 325 2.01 -25.05 -3.14
C PHE A 325 3.15 -25.33 -2.12
N SER A 326 3.70 -24.29 -1.47
CA SER A 326 4.91 -24.44 -0.63
C SER A 326 4.72 -25.18 0.70
N TYR A 327 3.52 -25.15 1.29
CA TYR A 327 3.32 -25.53 2.69
C TYR A 327 3.17 -27.03 2.92
N PHE A 328 2.63 -27.78 1.95
CA PHE A 328 2.41 -29.22 2.08
C PHE A 328 2.92 -29.96 0.84
N ARG A 329 4.15 -30.48 0.94
CA ARG A 329 4.77 -31.32 -0.11
C ARG A 329 4.11 -32.71 -0.27
N TYR A 330 3.03 -32.98 0.46
CA TYR A 330 2.36 -34.28 0.53
C TYR A 330 0.91 -34.27 0.05
N ASP A 331 0.38 -33.12 -0.41
CA ASP A 331 -0.95 -33.08 -1.02
C ASP A 331 -0.99 -34.01 -2.23
N ASP A 332 -1.95 -34.94 -2.22
CA ASP A 332 -2.20 -35.90 -3.29
C ASP A 332 -2.37 -35.14 -4.62
N LEU A 333 -1.54 -35.52 -5.60
CA LEU A 333 -1.57 -34.95 -6.95
C LEU A 333 -2.98 -35.03 -7.56
N SER A 334 -3.72 -36.09 -7.25
CA SER A 334 -5.11 -36.27 -7.68
C SER A 334 -6.01 -35.13 -7.20
N LEU A 335 -5.84 -34.68 -5.95
CA LEU A 335 -6.63 -33.57 -5.38
C LEU A 335 -6.32 -32.24 -6.08
N LYS A 336 -5.06 -32.00 -6.43
CA LYS A 336 -4.65 -30.80 -7.15
C LYS A 336 -5.25 -30.76 -8.56
N GLN A 337 -5.23 -31.88 -9.29
CA GLN A 337 -5.87 -31.97 -10.60
C GLN A 337 -7.38 -31.74 -10.51
N GLN A 338 -8.05 -32.42 -9.57
CA GLN A 338 -9.48 -32.22 -9.31
C GLN A 338 -9.82 -30.77 -8.97
N LEU A 339 -8.97 -30.08 -8.19
CA LEU A 339 -9.16 -28.66 -7.87
C LEU A 339 -9.22 -27.81 -9.14
N PHE A 340 -8.25 -27.94 -10.05
CA PHE A 340 -8.23 -27.15 -11.28
C PHE A 340 -9.39 -27.49 -12.22
N GLU A 341 -9.82 -28.75 -12.28
CA GLU A 341 -11.02 -29.16 -13.01
C GLU A 341 -12.29 -28.50 -12.44
N LEU A 342 -12.44 -28.47 -11.11
CA LEU A 342 -13.56 -27.78 -10.46
C LEU A 342 -13.55 -26.28 -10.71
N ILE A 343 -12.39 -25.62 -10.61
CA ILE A 343 -12.26 -24.18 -10.89
C ILE A 343 -12.62 -23.91 -12.35
N ALA A 344 -12.05 -24.67 -13.29
CA ALA A 344 -12.37 -24.55 -14.72
C ALA A 344 -13.87 -24.72 -15.00
N LYS A 345 -14.53 -25.63 -14.28
CA LYS A 345 -15.96 -25.91 -14.45
C LYS A 345 -16.85 -24.79 -13.91
N TYR A 346 -16.54 -24.24 -12.74
CA TYR A 346 -17.46 -23.37 -11.98
C TYR A 346 -17.04 -21.89 -11.96
N CYS A 347 -15.78 -21.55 -12.19
CA CYS A 347 -15.23 -20.21 -11.94
C CYS A 347 -14.79 -19.52 -13.24
N LYS A 348 -15.76 -18.98 -13.99
CA LYS A 348 -15.48 -18.36 -15.31
C LYS A 348 -15.05 -16.90 -15.26
N ASN A 349 -15.28 -16.21 -14.14
CA ASN A 349 -15.12 -14.75 -14.01
C ASN A 349 -13.80 -14.33 -13.34
N ILE A 350 -12.82 -15.23 -13.25
CA ILE A 350 -11.52 -14.95 -12.66
C ILE A 350 -10.79 -13.89 -13.50
N LYS A 351 -10.44 -12.78 -12.84
CA LYS A 351 -9.65 -11.66 -13.38
C LYS A 351 -8.21 -11.72 -12.91
N LEU A 352 -7.97 -12.29 -11.74
CA LEU A 352 -6.65 -12.45 -11.14
C LEU A 352 -6.39 -13.91 -10.81
N LEU A 353 -5.30 -14.45 -11.35
CA LEU A 353 -4.79 -15.78 -11.06
C LEU A 353 -3.37 -15.68 -10.47
N ASP A 354 -3.19 -16.17 -9.25
CA ASP A 354 -1.93 -16.12 -8.50
C ASP A 354 -1.47 -17.53 -8.10
N LEU A 355 -0.49 -18.09 -8.81
CA LEU A 355 -0.03 -19.47 -8.62
C LEU A 355 1.44 -19.48 -8.23
N LEU A 356 1.75 -20.00 -7.05
CA LEU A 356 3.08 -19.96 -6.46
C LEU A 356 3.56 -21.35 -6.07
N GLU A 357 4.84 -21.64 -6.35
CA GLU A 357 5.59 -22.77 -5.83
C GLU A 357 5.11 -24.15 -6.36
N PHE A 358 4.40 -24.20 -7.50
CA PHE A 358 3.89 -25.45 -8.07
C PHE A 358 4.92 -26.28 -8.84
N GLN A 359 4.58 -27.55 -9.08
CA GLN A 359 5.43 -28.55 -9.74
C GLN A 359 4.90 -28.93 -11.14
N ASN A 360 5.69 -29.70 -11.89
CA ASN A 360 5.44 -30.07 -13.29
C ASN A 360 4.04 -30.71 -13.50
N GLU A 361 3.56 -31.50 -12.55
CA GLU A 361 2.40 -32.37 -12.70
C GLU A 361 1.05 -31.63 -12.82
N VAL A 362 0.98 -30.36 -12.40
CA VAL A 362 -0.22 -29.51 -12.50
C VAL A 362 -0.14 -28.48 -13.63
N THR A 363 0.95 -28.46 -14.38
CA THR A 363 1.22 -27.45 -15.42
C THR A 363 0.14 -27.44 -16.52
N TYR A 364 -0.24 -28.61 -17.05
CA TYR A 364 -1.28 -28.70 -18.08
C TYR A 364 -2.69 -28.34 -17.56
N PRO A 365 -3.14 -28.82 -16.38
CA PRO A 365 -4.37 -28.32 -15.75
C PRO A 365 -4.41 -26.79 -15.59
N ILE A 366 -3.28 -26.17 -15.21
CA ILE A 366 -3.18 -24.71 -15.10
C ILE A 366 -3.38 -24.04 -16.47
N PHE A 367 -2.79 -24.57 -17.54
CA PHE A 367 -3.01 -24.03 -18.89
C PHE A 367 -4.46 -24.17 -19.35
N ASN A 368 -5.10 -25.30 -19.08
CA ASN A 368 -6.53 -25.47 -19.36
C ASN A 368 -7.36 -24.43 -18.58
N LEU A 369 -7.02 -24.16 -17.31
CA LEU A 369 -7.67 -23.10 -16.54
C LEU A 369 -7.46 -21.73 -17.18
N ILE A 370 -6.22 -21.35 -17.52
CA ILE A 370 -5.89 -20.06 -18.14
C ILE A 370 -6.68 -19.88 -19.44
N GLU A 371 -6.74 -20.91 -20.28
CA GLU A 371 -7.49 -20.89 -21.53
C GLU A 371 -8.99 -20.70 -21.30
N ASN A 372 -9.55 -21.35 -20.27
CA ASN A 372 -10.97 -21.24 -19.90
C ASN A 372 -11.34 -19.83 -19.40
N ILE A 373 -10.43 -19.14 -18.68
CA ILE A 373 -10.68 -17.81 -18.10
C ILE A 373 -10.09 -16.66 -18.93
N LYS A 374 -9.46 -16.94 -20.08
CA LYS A 374 -8.68 -15.98 -20.87
C LYS A 374 -9.43 -14.68 -21.20
N GLN A 375 -10.75 -14.75 -21.38
CA GLN A 375 -11.56 -13.58 -21.74
C GLN A 375 -11.77 -12.58 -20.60
N ASN A 376 -11.54 -13.01 -19.37
CA ASN A 376 -11.72 -12.22 -18.14
C ASN A 376 -10.39 -11.94 -17.42
N LEU A 377 -9.36 -12.76 -17.66
CA LEU A 377 -8.05 -12.65 -17.03
C LEU A 377 -7.36 -11.33 -17.37
N LYS A 378 -7.06 -10.55 -16.34
CA LYS A 378 -6.34 -9.26 -16.40
C LYS A 378 -4.97 -9.31 -15.72
N TYR A 379 -4.84 -10.18 -14.72
CA TYR A 379 -3.65 -10.28 -13.86
C TYR A 379 -3.25 -11.75 -13.74
N LEU A 380 -2.01 -12.08 -14.11
CA LEU A 380 -1.46 -13.43 -14.00
C LEU A 380 -0.12 -13.40 -13.29
N ASN A 381 -0.01 -14.11 -12.18
CA ASN A 381 1.25 -14.36 -11.47
C ASN A 381 1.55 -15.85 -11.45
N ILE A 382 2.75 -16.19 -11.89
CA ILE A 382 3.27 -17.56 -11.91
C ILE A 382 4.66 -17.53 -11.26
N GLY A 383 4.77 -18.08 -10.06
CA GLY A 383 6.01 -18.26 -9.35
C GLY A 383 6.35 -19.73 -9.17
N LEU A 384 7.59 -20.11 -9.48
CA LEU A 384 8.13 -21.44 -9.22
C LEU A 384 9.13 -21.39 -8.05
N PRO A 385 9.32 -22.53 -7.35
CA PRO A 385 10.30 -22.60 -6.28
C PRO A 385 11.70 -22.31 -6.79
N ALA A 386 12.54 -21.73 -5.92
CA ALA A 386 13.98 -21.69 -6.18
C ALA A 386 14.50 -23.13 -6.35
N LYS A 387 15.51 -23.33 -7.19
CA LYS A 387 16.26 -24.59 -7.27
C LYS A 387 16.73 -24.99 -5.87
N VAL A 388 15.95 -25.78 -5.17
CA VAL A 388 16.47 -26.80 -4.26
C VAL A 388 17.08 -27.86 -5.18
N ASN A 389 18.12 -28.59 -4.76
CA ASN A 389 18.85 -29.60 -5.55
C ASN A 389 17.99 -30.81 -5.99
N ASP A 390 16.76 -30.58 -6.44
CA ASP A 390 15.71 -31.52 -6.70
C ASP A 390 15.41 -31.48 -8.21
N ILE A 391 15.80 -32.55 -8.88
CA ILE A 391 15.73 -32.76 -10.34
C ILE A 391 14.27 -32.64 -10.83
N ARG A 392 13.27 -32.78 -9.95
CA ARG A 392 11.84 -32.68 -10.27
C ARG A 392 11.38 -31.30 -10.74
N PHE A 393 12.16 -30.25 -10.49
CA PHE A 393 11.85 -28.88 -10.96
C PHE A 393 12.47 -28.55 -12.33
N ASP A 394 13.27 -29.46 -12.89
CA ASP A 394 13.85 -29.26 -14.22
C ASP A 394 12.72 -29.35 -15.26
N GLY A 395 12.72 -28.41 -16.21
CA GLY A 395 11.74 -28.36 -17.32
C GLY A 395 10.46 -27.54 -17.10
N CYS A 396 10.00 -27.29 -15.86
CA CYS A 396 8.72 -26.56 -15.65
C CYS A 396 8.74 -25.15 -16.26
N SER A 397 9.80 -24.40 -16.01
CA SER A 397 9.98 -23.05 -16.55
C SER A 397 10.00 -23.04 -18.08
N SER A 398 10.59 -24.07 -18.71
CA SER A 398 10.64 -24.22 -20.16
C SER A 398 9.24 -24.48 -20.73
N ILE A 399 8.49 -25.43 -20.15
CA ILE A 399 7.09 -25.70 -20.54
C ILE A 399 6.23 -24.45 -20.39
N ILE A 400 6.41 -23.69 -19.30
CA ILE A 400 5.67 -22.47 -19.07
C ILE A 400 5.97 -21.44 -20.16
N LEU A 401 7.24 -21.13 -20.40
CA LEU A 401 7.66 -20.13 -21.38
C LEU A 401 7.22 -20.50 -22.82
N GLN A 402 7.31 -21.78 -23.20
CA GLN A 402 6.96 -22.25 -24.55
C GLN A 402 5.45 -22.25 -24.84
N ASN A 403 4.61 -22.35 -23.82
CA ASN A 403 3.15 -22.47 -23.99
C ASN A 403 2.40 -21.20 -23.59
N LEU A 404 2.88 -20.47 -22.59
CA LEU A 404 2.13 -19.36 -22.00
C LEU A 404 1.81 -18.27 -23.01
N GLY A 405 2.77 -17.83 -23.82
CA GLY A 405 2.50 -16.73 -24.74
C GLY A 405 1.46 -17.04 -25.82
N LYS A 406 1.15 -18.33 -26.08
CA LYS A 406 0.05 -18.75 -26.98
C LYS A 406 -1.33 -18.67 -26.32
N THR A 407 -1.40 -18.73 -24.99
CA THR A 407 -2.66 -18.74 -24.22
C THR A 407 -2.98 -17.37 -23.60
N LEU A 408 -2.04 -16.43 -23.61
CA LEU A 408 -2.28 -15.08 -23.09
C LEU A 408 -3.32 -14.32 -23.92
N SER A 409 -4.23 -13.67 -23.19
CA SER A 409 -5.27 -12.81 -23.76
C SER A 409 -4.75 -11.41 -24.06
N SER A 410 -5.31 -10.76 -25.09
CA SER A 410 -5.07 -9.34 -25.37
C SER A 410 -5.62 -8.39 -24.31
N LYS A 411 -6.48 -8.87 -23.40
CA LYS A 411 -6.99 -8.12 -22.25
C LYS A 411 -6.06 -8.16 -21.03
N LEU A 412 -4.98 -8.95 -21.09
CA LEU A 412 -4.04 -9.06 -19.98
C LEU A 412 -3.38 -7.70 -19.73
N GLU A 413 -3.53 -7.19 -18.51
CA GLU A 413 -2.91 -5.93 -18.13
C GLU A 413 -1.55 -6.20 -17.45
N HIS A 414 -1.44 -7.25 -16.63
CA HIS A 414 -0.28 -7.51 -15.78
C HIS A 414 0.15 -8.97 -15.86
N LEU A 415 1.46 -9.18 -16.05
CA LEU A 415 2.09 -10.49 -16.06
C LEU A 415 3.33 -10.48 -15.14
N ASP A 416 3.33 -11.35 -14.13
CA ASP A 416 4.44 -11.56 -13.19
C ASP A 416 4.93 -13.01 -13.27
N LEU A 417 6.20 -13.18 -13.64
CA LEU A 417 6.82 -14.48 -13.83
C LEU A 417 8.06 -14.58 -12.94
N CYS A 418 8.06 -15.52 -11.98
CA CYS A 418 9.23 -15.88 -11.20
C CYS A 418 9.63 -17.31 -11.54
N LEU A 419 10.57 -17.48 -12.47
CA LEU A 419 10.90 -18.75 -13.12
C LEU A 419 12.43 -18.96 -13.16
N ASN A 420 12.87 -20.19 -13.43
CA ASN A 420 14.25 -20.47 -13.82
C ASN A 420 14.37 -20.31 -15.35
N ILE A 421 14.74 -19.10 -15.79
CA ILE A 421 14.66 -18.71 -17.20
C ILE A 421 15.95 -19.08 -17.94
N LYS A 422 15.83 -19.91 -18.97
CA LYS A 422 16.90 -20.14 -19.96
C LYS A 422 16.63 -19.28 -21.19
N VAL A 423 17.69 -18.70 -21.76
CA VAL A 423 17.62 -17.70 -22.83
C VAL A 423 16.87 -18.20 -24.07
N ARG A 424 17.02 -19.48 -24.43
CA ARG A 424 16.33 -20.10 -25.57
C ARG A 424 14.81 -20.11 -25.38
N ASP A 425 14.35 -20.58 -24.22
CA ASP A 425 12.92 -20.62 -23.90
C ASP A 425 12.35 -19.22 -23.75
N PHE A 426 13.14 -18.29 -23.20
CA PHE A 426 12.77 -16.90 -23.05
C PHE A 426 12.56 -16.19 -24.38
N GLU A 427 13.45 -16.43 -25.34
CA GLU A 427 13.33 -15.89 -26.70
C GLU A 427 12.02 -16.36 -27.36
N GLU A 428 11.70 -17.66 -27.26
CA GLU A 428 10.45 -18.22 -27.81
C GLU A 428 9.21 -17.61 -27.15
N PHE A 429 9.24 -17.45 -25.82
CA PHE A 429 8.19 -16.74 -25.09
C PHE A 429 8.03 -15.31 -25.61
N LEU A 430 9.11 -14.54 -25.70
CA LEU A 430 9.07 -13.15 -26.17
C LEU A 430 8.58 -13.03 -27.61
N LYS A 431 8.99 -13.94 -28.52
CA LYS A 431 8.46 -14.01 -29.89
C LYS A 431 6.95 -14.20 -29.90
N SER A 432 6.42 -15.05 -29.02
CA SER A 432 4.99 -15.34 -28.98
C SER A 432 4.14 -14.17 -28.45
N ILE A 433 4.69 -13.34 -27.56
CA ILE A 433 3.98 -12.18 -26.98
C ILE A 433 4.30 -10.84 -27.68
N GLN A 434 5.16 -10.82 -28.70
CA GLN A 434 5.68 -9.58 -29.31
C GLN A 434 4.62 -8.64 -29.88
N ASN A 435 3.41 -9.16 -30.17
CA ASN A 435 2.27 -8.39 -30.71
C ASN A 435 1.16 -8.18 -29.67
N THR A 436 1.38 -8.58 -28.42
CA THR A 436 0.41 -8.44 -27.32
C THR A 436 0.87 -7.31 -26.41
N PHE A 437 0.06 -6.27 -26.25
CA PHE A 437 0.37 -5.19 -25.32
C PHE A 437 0.09 -5.64 -23.87
N ILE A 438 1.12 -5.60 -23.02
CA ILE A 438 1.06 -5.90 -21.59
C ILE A 438 1.43 -4.63 -20.84
N LYS A 439 0.49 -4.05 -20.09
CA LYS A 439 0.74 -2.79 -19.37
C LYS A 439 1.90 -2.93 -18.37
N LYS A 440 1.95 -4.00 -17.59
CA LYS A 440 3.02 -4.30 -16.63
C LYS A 440 3.61 -5.69 -16.83
N LEU A 441 4.90 -5.77 -17.12
CA LEU A 441 5.63 -7.03 -17.25
C LEU A 441 6.73 -7.12 -16.18
N SER A 442 6.62 -8.12 -15.31
CA SER A 442 7.56 -8.42 -14.23
C SER A 442 8.19 -9.79 -14.48
N ILE A 443 9.52 -9.84 -14.54
CA ILE A 443 10.28 -11.06 -14.79
C ILE A 443 11.33 -11.22 -13.69
N TYR A 444 11.32 -12.37 -13.03
CA TYR A 444 12.37 -12.81 -12.13
C TYR A 444 12.96 -14.13 -12.62
N SER A 445 14.18 -14.05 -13.17
CA SER A 445 15.02 -15.20 -13.50
C SER A 445 15.74 -15.72 -12.25
N ARG A 446 15.14 -16.68 -11.56
CA ARG A 446 15.66 -17.28 -10.33
C ARG A 446 16.41 -18.58 -10.66
N GLY A 447 17.73 -18.54 -10.65
CA GLY A 447 18.56 -19.72 -10.95
C GLY A 447 18.73 -20.05 -12.43
N GLY A 448 18.29 -19.14 -13.30
CA GLY A 448 18.47 -19.17 -14.74
C GLY A 448 19.54 -18.19 -15.22
N ASP A 449 19.48 -17.86 -16.51
CA ASP A 449 20.36 -16.90 -17.14
C ASP A 449 20.18 -15.50 -16.53
N ASN A 450 21.29 -14.76 -16.41
CA ASN A 450 21.29 -13.43 -15.81
C ASN A 450 20.75 -12.36 -16.77
N ILE A 451 20.44 -11.18 -16.24
CA ILE A 451 19.89 -10.05 -17.02
C ILE A 451 20.73 -9.73 -18.26
N LEU A 452 22.06 -9.76 -18.15
CA LEU A 452 22.95 -9.41 -19.27
C LEU A 452 22.75 -10.33 -20.47
N VAL A 453 22.45 -11.61 -20.24
CA VAL A 453 22.12 -12.58 -21.28
C VAL A 453 20.71 -12.35 -21.86
N LEU A 454 19.76 -11.88 -21.04
CA LEU A 454 18.37 -11.64 -21.46
C LEU A 454 18.17 -10.29 -22.18
N LEU A 455 19.02 -9.30 -21.93
CA LEU A 455 18.91 -7.93 -22.45
C LEU A 455 18.76 -7.82 -23.97
N PRO A 456 19.57 -8.51 -24.82
CA PRO A 456 19.42 -8.41 -26.27
C PRO A 456 18.01 -8.76 -26.76
N TYR A 457 17.38 -9.74 -26.10
CA TYR A 457 16.04 -10.20 -26.43
C TYR A 457 14.95 -9.26 -25.94
N LEU A 458 15.12 -8.70 -24.73
CA LEU A 458 14.24 -7.62 -24.23
C LEU A 458 14.27 -6.42 -25.19
N ARG A 459 15.46 -6.01 -25.65
CA ARG A 459 15.59 -4.92 -26.63
C ARG A 459 14.88 -5.26 -27.94
N HIS A 460 15.04 -6.48 -28.45
CA HIS A 460 14.46 -6.87 -29.74
C HIS A 460 12.93 -7.02 -29.70
N TYR A 461 12.40 -7.73 -28.70
CA TYR A 461 10.99 -8.14 -28.67
C TYR A 461 10.09 -7.29 -27.77
N ILE A 462 10.65 -6.59 -26.78
CA ILE A 462 9.89 -5.70 -25.90
C ILE A 462 10.08 -4.24 -26.33
N MET A 463 11.32 -3.77 -26.35
CA MET A 463 11.64 -2.35 -26.58
C MET A 463 11.29 -1.89 -27.99
N LYS A 464 11.79 -2.58 -29.03
CA LYS A 464 11.50 -2.21 -30.43
C LYS A 464 10.03 -2.40 -30.80
N LYS A 465 9.34 -3.35 -30.18
CA LYS A 465 7.92 -3.62 -30.44
C LYS A 465 6.97 -2.75 -29.62
N LYS A 466 7.47 -2.04 -28.59
CA LYS A 466 6.68 -1.17 -27.69
C LYS A 466 5.46 -1.89 -27.09
N CYS A 467 5.61 -3.17 -26.77
CA CYS A 467 4.53 -4.00 -26.27
C CYS A 467 4.36 -3.94 -24.74
N VAL A 468 5.18 -3.15 -24.04
CA VAL A 468 5.12 -2.98 -22.58
C VAL A 468 5.16 -1.50 -22.21
N LYS A 469 4.47 -1.11 -21.14
CA LYS A 469 4.58 0.25 -20.55
C LYS A 469 5.50 0.28 -19.33
N TYR A 470 5.35 -0.68 -18.42
CA TYR A 470 6.15 -0.80 -17.21
C TYR A 470 6.90 -2.13 -17.20
N LEU A 471 8.21 -2.09 -17.05
CA LEU A 471 9.09 -3.26 -17.09
C LEU A 471 9.84 -3.40 -15.77
N ALA A 472 9.86 -4.61 -15.20
CA ALA A 472 10.73 -4.96 -14.09
C ALA A 472 11.41 -6.30 -14.38
N VAL A 473 12.74 -6.33 -14.38
CA VAL A 473 13.50 -7.57 -14.62
C VAL A 473 14.58 -7.71 -13.55
N ILE A 474 14.54 -8.83 -12.84
CA ILE A 474 15.57 -9.23 -11.87
C ILE A 474 16.11 -10.62 -12.22
N SER A 475 17.38 -10.86 -11.92
CA SER A 475 17.97 -12.20 -12.03
C SER A 475 18.86 -12.51 -10.84
N GLY A 476 19.01 -13.79 -10.50
CA GLY A 476 19.88 -14.27 -9.43
C GLY A 476 19.12 -15.10 -8.39
N GLU A 477 19.83 -15.95 -7.66
CA GLU A 477 19.20 -16.83 -6.65
C GLU A 477 19.27 -16.25 -5.24
N SER A 478 20.32 -15.48 -4.96
CA SER A 478 20.65 -14.95 -3.64
C SER A 478 20.77 -13.42 -3.70
N SER A 479 20.77 -12.77 -2.55
CA SER A 479 21.05 -11.33 -2.45
C SER A 479 22.41 -10.93 -3.02
N TYR A 480 23.39 -11.84 -3.08
CA TYR A 480 24.76 -11.55 -3.49
C TYR A 480 24.97 -11.56 -5.01
N ASN A 481 24.16 -12.32 -5.75
CA ASN A 481 24.20 -12.39 -7.21
C ASN A 481 22.95 -11.82 -7.86
N ARG A 482 22.14 -11.08 -7.09
CA ARG A 482 20.93 -10.43 -7.61
C ARG A 482 21.33 -9.22 -8.45
N MET A 483 20.98 -9.27 -9.74
CA MET A 483 21.00 -8.12 -10.63
C MET A 483 19.57 -7.63 -10.84
N ASP A 484 19.40 -6.31 -10.92
CA ASP A 484 18.12 -5.65 -11.18
C ASP A 484 18.33 -4.66 -12.32
N LEU A 485 17.47 -4.71 -13.33
CA LEU A 485 17.53 -3.82 -14.49
C LEU A 485 17.46 -2.36 -14.06
N LEU A 486 16.75 -2.05 -12.97
CA LEU A 486 16.64 -0.71 -12.42
C LEU A 486 18.00 -0.09 -12.04
N PHE A 487 19.01 -0.91 -11.72
CA PHE A 487 20.33 -0.43 -11.33
C PHE A 487 21.31 -0.28 -12.51
N LEU A 488 20.92 -0.68 -13.73
CA LEU A 488 21.71 -0.51 -14.95
C LEU A 488 21.32 0.81 -15.63
N LYS A 489 21.88 1.93 -15.17
CA LYS A 489 21.45 3.28 -15.57
C LYS A 489 21.39 3.48 -17.08
N ASP A 490 22.45 3.13 -17.79
CA ASP A 490 22.53 3.29 -19.25
C ASP A 490 21.41 2.50 -19.97
N GLU A 491 21.09 1.31 -19.46
CA GLU A 491 19.99 0.49 -19.99
C GLU A 491 18.64 1.12 -19.68
N VAL A 492 18.42 1.61 -18.45
CA VAL A 492 17.17 2.29 -18.06
C VAL A 492 16.91 3.50 -18.95
N GLU A 493 17.91 4.35 -19.15
CA GLU A 493 17.83 5.51 -20.03
C GLU A 493 17.47 5.10 -21.47
N GLU A 494 18.03 4.00 -21.98
CA GLU A 494 17.68 3.47 -23.30
C GLU A 494 16.20 3.03 -23.37
N PHE A 495 15.70 2.28 -22.38
CA PHE A 495 14.28 1.87 -22.34
C PHE A 495 13.34 3.09 -22.24
N GLU A 496 13.72 4.12 -21.48
CA GLU A 496 12.93 5.35 -21.33
C GLU A 496 12.77 6.11 -22.66
N LEU A 497 13.77 6.10 -23.54
CA LEU A 497 13.67 6.68 -24.90
C LEU A 497 12.57 6.01 -25.75
N TYR A 498 12.19 4.77 -25.41
CA TYR A 498 11.09 4.04 -26.05
C TYR A 498 9.76 4.16 -25.30
N ASN A 499 9.66 5.06 -24.31
CA ASN A 499 8.52 5.24 -23.40
C ASN A 499 8.21 4.00 -22.54
N ILE A 500 9.23 3.24 -22.18
CA ILE A 500 9.12 2.10 -21.26
C ILE A 500 9.71 2.53 -19.92
N GLU A 501 8.90 2.51 -18.87
CA GLU A 501 9.34 2.87 -17.54
C GLU A 501 9.88 1.62 -16.81
N VAL A 502 11.18 1.62 -16.50
CA VAL A 502 11.79 0.56 -15.70
C VAL A 502 11.50 0.82 -14.22
N GLN A 503 10.95 -0.18 -13.54
CA GLN A 503 10.50 -0.07 -12.15
C GLN A 503 11.10 -1.18 -11.28
N ASN A 504 11.07 -0.96 -9.96
CA ASN A 504 11.50 -1.96 -8.99
C ASN A 504 10.57 -3.19 -9.04
N TYR A 505 11.14 -4.39 -9.13
CA TYR A 505 10.37 -5.64 -9.14
C TYR A 505 9.40 -5.77 -7.96
N CYS A 506 9.81 -5.36 -6.75
CA CYS A 506 8.95 -5.43 -5.56
C CYS A 506 7.76 -4.45 -5.60
N SER A 507 7.88 -3.30 -6.29
CA SER A 507 6.77 -2.36 -6.52
C SER A 507 5.96 -2.69 -7.78
N ASN A 508 6.29 -3.79 -8.45
CA ASN A 508 5.59 -4.30 -9.62
C ASN A 508 5.05 -5.71 -9.41
N LYS A 509 5.21 -6.24 -8.20
CA LYS A 509 4.79 -7.59 -7.84
C LYS A 509 3.28 -7.61 -7.65
N MET A 510 2.63 -8.66 -8.16
CA MET A 510 1.18 -8.86 -7.97
C MET A 510 0.76 -9.07 -6.50
N VAL A 511 1.71 -9.19 -5.58
CA VAL A 511 1.50 -9.08 -4.11
C VAL A 511 0.69 -7.84 -3.75
N GLU A 512 0.83 -6.74 -4.51
CA GLU A 512 -0.01 -5.56 -4.35
C GLU A 512 -1.50 -5.88 -4.47
N ALA A 513 -1.95 -6.77 -5.36
CA ALA A 513 -3.37 -7.10 -5.48
C ALA A 513 -3.92 -7.87 -4.27
N ARG A 514 -3.11 -8.78 -3.70
CA ARG A 514 -3.43 -9.48 -2.43
C ARG A 514 -3.45 -8.50 -1.25
N GLU A 515 -2.45 -7.62 -1.14
CA GLU A 515 -2.43 -6.54 -0.14
C GLU A 515 -3.55 -5.50 -0.36
N ASN A 516 -3.96 -5.25 -1.60
CA ASN A 516 -5.02 -4.31 -1.97
C ASN A 516 -6.38 -4.83 -1.50
N ILE A 517 -6.64 -6.14 -1.60
CA ILE A 517 -7.86 -6.75 -1.04
C ILE A 517 -7.93 -6.45 0.47
N GLU A 518 -6.81 -6.61 1.19
CA GLU A 518 -6.73 -6.27 2.61
C GLU A 518 -6.88 -4.75 2.88
N ARG A 519 -6.25 -3.90 2.06
CA ARG A 519 -6.12 -2.44 2.28
C ARG A 519 -7.11 -1.53 1.52
N ASN A 520 -8.23 -2.07 1.04
CA ASN A 520 -9.29 -1.31 0.32
C ASN A 520 -8.92 -0.81 -1.08
N GLY A 521 -8.25 -1.64 -1.88
CA GLY A 521 -8.11 -1.43 -3.33
C GLY A 521 -7.14 -0.32 -3.76
N LYS A 522 -6.13 0.03 -2.95
CA LYS A 522 -5.17 1.10 -3.27
C LYS A 522 -3.74 0.57 -3.44
N PRO A 523 -3.12 0.72 -4.63
CA PRO A 523 -1.80 0.16 -4.93
C PRO A 523 -0.72 0.71 -3.98
N VAL A 524 0.20 -0.16 -3.58
CA VAL A 524 1.28 0.15 -2.63
C VAL A 524 2.55 0.46 -3.42
N VAL A 525 2.93 1.74 -3.53
CA VAL A 525 4.30 2.05 -3.95
C VAL A 525 5.22 1.77 -2.76
N LEU A 526 5.88 0.61 -2.75
CA LEU A 526 7.00 0.34 -1.84
C LEU A 526 8.21 1.17 -2.26
N GLY A 527 8.15 2.48 -2.00
CA GLY A 527 9.32 3.34 -2.04
C GLY A 527 10.33 2.89 -0.97
N ASN A 528 11.63 2.97 -1.31
CA ASN A 528 12.74 2.66 -0.41
C ASN A 528 12.49 3.19 1.03
N LEU A 529 12.21 2.28 1.97
CA LEU A 529 11.92 2.55 3.38
C LEU A 529 12.93 3.50 4.08
N PRO A 530 14.24 3.48 3.76
CA PRO A 530 15.21 4.44 4.31
C PRO A 530 14.99 5.90 3.86
N PHE A 531 14.44 6.13 2.66
CA PHE A 531 14.18 7.47 2.12
C PHE A 531 12.95 8.12 2.79
N ARG A 532 11.89 7.33 3.06
CA ARG A 532 10.66 7.78 3.73
C ARG A 532 10.93 8.40 5.11
N TYR A 533 11.94 7.90 5.82
CA TYR A 533 12.41 8.41 7.12
C TYR A 533 12.96 9.84 7.05
N GLN A 534 13.95 10.09 6.18
CA GLN A 534 14.64 11.38 6.11
C GLN A 534 13.69 12.51 5.70
N ILE A 535 12.70 12.18 4.89
CA ILE A 535 11.72 13.09 4.31
C ILE A 535 10.72 13.58 5.35
N LEU A 536 10.06 12.67 6.07
CA LEU A 536 9.13 13.08 7.11
C LEU A 536 9.85 13.80 8.28
N LYS A 537 11.13 13.49 8.52
CA LYS A 537 11.97 14.19 9.50
C LYS A 537 12.24 15.64 9.06
N LYS A 538 12.52 15.86 7.76
CA LYS A 538 12.67 17.20 7.18
C LYS A 538 11.37 18.01 7.23
N ALA A 539 10.23 17.43 6.82
CA ALA A 539 8.92 18.07 6.97
C ALA A 539 8.63 18.48 8.42
N CYS A 540 8.85 17.58 9.40
CA CYS A 540 8.68 17.93 10.81
C CYS A 540 9.61 19.07 11.24
N SER A 541 10.87 19.09 10.77
CA SER A 541 11.85 20.14 11.13
C SER A 541 11.50 21.54 10.58
N ILE A 542 10.88 21.60 9.39
CA ILE A 542 10.36 22.86 8.82
C ILE A 542 9.23 23.43 9.68
N HIS A 543 8.48 22.56 10.35
CA HIS A 543 7.33 22.96 11.16
C HIS A 543 7.64 23.13 12.66
N THR A 544 8.81 22.67 13.14
CA THR A 544 9.25 22.84 14.54
C THR A 544 10.32 23.92 14.73
N SER A 545 10.96 24.40 13.67
CA SER A 545 11.87 25.55 13.75
C SER A 545 11.08 26.86 13.92
N LYS A 546 11.27 27.52 15.06
CA LYS A 546 10.81 28.90 15.31
C LYS A 546 11.32 29.81 14.18
N SER A 547 10.42 30.54 13.52
CA SER A 547 10.54 31.92 12.98
C SER A 547 11.82 32.40 12.26
N MET A 548 12.83 31.58 12.00
CA MET A 548 14.13 31.97 11.46
C MET A 548 14.22 31.96 9.92
N LEU A 549 13.09 31.79 9.22
CA LEU A 549 12.96 32.23 7.82
C LEU A 549 12.88 33.79 7.70
N PHE A 550 13.26 34.51 8.76
CA PHE A 550 13.36 35.97 8.82
C PHE A 550 14.69 36.39 9.47
N GLY A 551 15.70 36.66 8.63
CA GLY A 551 16.82 37.58 8.90
C GLY A 551 18.10 37.00 9.51
N GLY A 552 19.20 37.04 8.73
CA GLY A 552 20.59 36.92 9.19
C GLY A 552 21.54 36.30 8.15
N GLU A 553 22.39 37.12 7.53
CA GLU A 553 23.35 36.76 6.46
C GLU A 553 24.69 36.19 6.98
N GLU A 554 25.29 35.26 6.20
CA GLU A 554 26.74 35.22 5.93
C GLU A 554 27.04 34.36 4.66
N LYS A 555 27.96 34.84 3.80
CA LYS A 555 28.30 34.36 2.44
C LYS A 555 29.48 33.39 2.40
N ILE A 556 29.44 32.42 1.48
CA ILE A 556 30.63 31.81 0.82
C ILE A 556 30.28 31.45 -0.65
N GLU A 557 31.12 31.84 -1.60
CA GLU A 557 31.04 31.56 -3.06
C GLU A 557 31.79 30.29 -3.46
N PHE A 558 31.45 29.66 -4.61
CA PHE A 558 32.42 29.06 -5.55
C PHE A 558 31.86 28.82 -6.98
N GLU A 559 32.81 28.77 -7.92
CA GLU A 559 32.73 28.85 -9.39
C GLU A 559 32.52 27.50 -10.12
N GLY A 560 32.00 27.59 -11.36
CA GLY A 560 32.41 26.76 -12.49
C GLY A 560 31.38 25.77 -13.06
N ILE A 561 30.98 25.96 -14.33
CA ILE A 561 31.10 24.99 -15.44
C ILE A 561 30.34 25.48 -16.70
N ASP A 562 31.12 25.56 -17.78
CA ASP A 562 30.79 25.81 -19.19
C ASP A 562 29.91 24.71 -19.84
N ALA A 563 29.33 25.09 -20.98
CA ALA A 563 28.31 24.37 -21.74
C ALA A 563 28.80 23.98 -23.16
N GLN A 564 28.33 22.83 -23.68
CA GLN A 564 28.07 22.45 -25.10
C GLN A 564 27.80 20.92 -25.12
N ASP A 565 26.84 20.28 -25.80
CA ASP A 565 26.01 20.63 -26.98
C ASP A 565 24.69 19.80 -27.06
N ASN A 566 23.78 20.23 -27.94
CA ASN A 566 22.32 19.95 -28.09
C ASN A 566 21.93 18.58 -28.73
N LEU A 567 20.68 18.06 -28.66
CA LEU A 567 19.46 18.48 -29.41
C LEU A 567 18.15 17.76 -28.94
N LEU A 568 17.03 18.50 -28.81
CA LEU A 568 15.65 17.97 -28.70
C LEU A 568 14.60 18.79 -29.50
N LYS A 569 13.44 18.15 -29.71
CA LYS A 569 12.49 18.23 -30.85
C LYS A 569 11.30 19.19 -30.68
N TYR A 570 11.50 20.44 -30.22
CA TYR A 570 10.45 21.48 -30.18
C TYR A 570 10.98 22.84 -30.67
N SER A 571 10.09 23.66 -31.25
CA SER A 571 10.43 24.92 -31.92
C SER A 571 11.29 25.87 -31.08
N ASN A 572 12.39 26.29 -31.68
CA ASN A 572 13.64 26.72 -31.08
C ASN A 572 13.64 28.02 -30.26
N LYS A 573 12.50 28.68 -30.03
CA LYS A 573 12.49 30.00 -29.34
C LYS A 573 12.15 29.91 -27.86
N ASN A 574 11.11 29.17 -27.50
CA ASN A 574 10.68 29.05 -26.10
C ASN A 574 11.54 28.06 -25.30
N VAL A 575 12.04 27.01 -25.96
CA VAL A 575 12.96 26.05 -25.35
C VAL A 575 14.37 26.64 -25.22
N ALA A 576 14.85 27.40 -26.21
CA ALA A 576 16.12 28.12 -26.09
C ALA A 576 16.05 29.20 -25.01
N LYS A 577 14.93 29.93 -24.91
CA LYS A 577 14.69 30.89 -23.83
C LYS A 577 14.61 30.21 -22.46
N PHE A 578 13.95 29.07 -22.36
CA PHE A 578 13.93 28.24 -21.15
C PHE A 578 15.32 27.72 -20.77
N ILE A 579 16.15 27.31 -21.73
CA ILE A 579 17.53 26.82 -21.49
C ILE A 579 18.47 27.98 -21.11
N GLU A 580 18.33 29.15 -21.74
CA GLU A 580 19.05 30.38 -21.35
C GLU A 580 18.66 30.85 -19.96
N GLU A 581 17.37 30.92 -19.66
CA GLU A 581 16.89 31.29 -18.33
C GLU A 581 17.27 30.22 -17.29
N TYR A 582 17.27 28.93 -17.65
CA TYR A 582 17.74 27.83 -16.81
C TYR A 582 19.22 27.95 -16.44
N LYS A 583 20.09 28.37 -17.36
CA LYS A 583 21.52 28.64 -17.07
C LYS A 583 21.70 29.73 -16.01
N ILE A 584 20.76 30.68 -15.93
CA ILE A 584 20.75 31.75 -14.93
C ILE A 584 20.33 31.24 -13.54
N ILE A 585 19.44 30.22 -13.47
CA ILE A 585 18.90 29.65 -12.21
C ILE A 585 19.65 28.39 -11.73
N LYS A 586 20.51 27.79 -12.56
CA LYS A 586 21.29 26.57 -12.27
C LYS A 586 22.06 26.62 -10.94
N PRO A 587 22.73 27.72 -10.53
CA PRO A 587 23.42 27.81 -9.23
C PRO A 587 22.48 27.74 -8.03
N TYR A 588 21.20 28.08 -8.20
CA TYR A 588 20.21 28.18 -7.12
C TYR A 588 19.37 26.90 -6.94
N THR A 589 19.64 25.84 -7.70
CA THR A 589 18.79 24.64 -7.79
C THR A 589 19.52 23.30 -7.54
N GLU A 590 20.81 23.32 -7.23
CA GLU A 590 21.68 22.13 -7.12
C GLU A 590 21.24 21.07 -6.09
N ASN A 591 20.36 21.41 -5.14
CA ASN A 591 19.90 20.52 -4.08
C ASN A 591 18.46 19.97 -4.25
N ILE A 592 17.79 20.23 -5.38
CA ILE A 592 16.39 19.83 -5.61
C ILE A 592 16.34 18.66 -6.60
N LYS A 593 15.69 17.54 -6.23
CA LYS A 593 15.52 16.39 -7.14
C LYS A 593 14.61 16.74 -8.32
N TYR A 594 15.24 16.98 -9.46
CA TYR A 594 14.71 17.44 -10.75
C TYR A 594 13.56 16.59 -11.34
N GLY A 595 13.56 15.26 -11.09
CA GLY A 595 12.60 14.33 -11.69
C GLY A 595 11.13 14.62 -11.34
N SER A 596 10.83 15.05 -10.11
CA SER A 596 9.44 15.29 -9.68
C SER A 596 8.82 16.51 -10.36
N TYR A 597 9.61 17.57 -10.62
CA TYR A 597 9.11 18.76 -11.33
C TYR A 597 8.91 18.49 -12.82
N ILE A 598 9.77 17.68 -13.42
CA ILE A 598 9.60 17.24 -14.82
C ILE A 598 8.34 16.40 -14.96
N GLU A 599 8.10 15.44 -14.06
CA GLU A 599 6.90 14.60 -14.15
C GLU A 599 5.63 15.42 -13.92
N ILE A 600 5.64 16.35 -12.95
CA ILE A 600 4.53 17.30 -12.73
C ILE A 600 4.33 18.22 -13.95
N ALA A 601 5.40 18.74 -14.54
CA ALA A 601 5.34 19.58 -15.73
C ALA A 601 4.85 18.81 -16.96
N LYS A 602 5.35 17.58 -17.19
CA LYS A 602 4.88 16.69 -18.26
C LYS A 602 3.39 16.39 -18.12
N TRP A 603 2.92 16.10 -16.90
CA TRP A 603 1.51 15.83 -16.63
C TRP A 603 0.63 17.08 -16.82
N LEU A 604 1.07 18.24 -16.34
CA LEU A 604 0.34 19.50 -16.50
C LEU A 604 0.31 19.97 -17.96
N ILE A 605 1.37 19.70 -18.74
CA ILE A 605 1.43 19.94 -20.19
C ILE A 605 0.45 18.99 -20.91
N GLN A 606 0.33 17.73 -20.48
CA GLN A 606 -0.62 16.77 -21.04
C GLN A 606 -2.09 17.09 -20.69
N LEU A 607 -2.34 17.69 -19.52
CA LEU A 607 -3.70 17.97 -19.03
C LEU A 607 -4.25 19.33 -19.50
N SER A 608 -3.42 20.36 -19.64
CA SER A 608 -3.93 21.73 -19.76
C SER A 608 -4.15 22.22 -21.19
N ASN A 609 -3.46 21.67 -22.20
CA ASN A 609 -3.41 22.23 -23.58
C ASN A 609 -3.22 23.78 -23.64
N ASN A 610 -2.80 24.42 -22.54
CA ASN A 610 -2.80 25.87 -22.37
C ASN A 610 -1.59 26.27 -21.53
N ILE A 611 -0.50 26.49 -22.25
CA ILE A 611 0.85 26.79 -21.74
C ILE A 611 0.89 28.12 -20.97
N ASP A 612 0.01 29.07 -21.28
CA ASP A 612 0.04 30.42 -20.71
C ASP A 612 -0.30 30.43 -19.21
N TYR A 613 -1.19 29.54 -18.75
CA TYR A 613 -1.54 29.41 -17.33
C TYR A 613 -0.51 28.62 -16.53
N LEU A 614 0.20 27.70 -17.17
CA LEU A 614 1.33 26.98 -16.58
C LEU A 614 2.49 27.96 -16.30
N PHE A 615 2.70 28.92 -17.21
CA PHE A 615 3.61 30.05 -17.03
C PHE A 615 3.17 30.99 -15.90
N ILE A 616 1.87 31.25 -15.71
CA ILE A 616 1.37 32.06 -14.58
C ILE A 616 1.59 31.33 -13.26
N LEU A 617 1.27 30.03 -13.19
CA LEU A 617 1.49 29.19 -12.00
C LEU A 617 2.98 29.13 -11.63
N TRP A 618 3.87 29.01 -12.63
CA TRP A 618 5.32 29.02 -12.44
C TRP A 618 5.85 30.41 -12.08
N ASN A 619 5.35 31.47 -12.70
CA ASN A 619 5.69 32.84 -12.31
C ASN A 619 5.26 33.13 -10.88
N ASP A 620 4.13 32.62 -10.40
CA ASP A 620 3.70 32.78 -9.01
C ASP A 620 4.57 31.99 -8.02
N ILE A 621 5.04 30.80 -8.41
CA ILE A 621 6.02 30.01 -7.62
C ILE A 621 7.37 30.74 -7.55
N LEU A 622 7.83 31.30 -8.67
CA LEU A 622 9.10 32.03 -8.78
C LEU A 622 9.04 33.44 -8.13
N LEU A 623 7.93 34.16 -8.26
CA LEU A 623 7.69 35.47 -7.61
C LEU A 623 7.59 35.34 -6.09
N HIS A 624 7.13 34.20 -5.58
CA HIS A 624 7.10 33.93 -4.14
C HIS A 624 8.50 33.66 -3.56
N ASN A 625 9.43 33.06 -4.33
CA ASN A 625 10.84 32.96 -3.94
C ASN A 625 11.51 34.35 -3.92
N ASN A 626 11.25 35.20 -4.92
CA ASN A 626 11.79 36.57 -4.96
C ASN A 626 11.38 37.44 -3.76
N LYS A 627 10.23 37.18 -3.11
CA LYS A 627 9.79 37.91 -1.91
C LYS A 627 10.35 37.36 -0.60
N ILE A 628 10.84 36.12 -0.59
CA ILE A 628 11.60 35.55 0.52
C ILE A 628 13.07 36.01 0.41
N ASP A 629 13.60 36.08 -0.80
CA ASP A 629 15.01 36.44 -1.05
C ASP A 629 15.30 37.94 -0.84
N ASN A 630 14.36 38.85 -1.12
CA ASN A 630 14.54 40.28 -0.84
C ASN A 630 14.58 40.65 0.65
N ARG A 631 14.45 39.69 1.57
CA ARG A 631 14.63 39.89 3.03
C ARG A 631 15.75 39.05 3.63
N LEU A 632 16.44 38.27 2.80
CA LEU A 632 17.58 37.44 3.23
C LEU A 632 18.91 37.87 2.59
N PHE A 633 18.90 38.80 1.63
CA PHE A 633 20.10 39.40 1.05
C PHE A 633 20.18 40.92 1.29
N LYS A 634 20.37 41.32 2.55
CA LYS A 634 20.98 42.59 2.91
C LYS A 634 21.79 42.52 4.19
#